data_AF-A0A1I7CDZ8-F1
#
_entry.id   AF-A0A1I7CDZ8-F1
#
_cell.length_a   1.000
_cell.length_b   1.000
_cell.length_c   1.000
_cell.angle_alpha   90.00
_cell.angle_beta   90.00
_cell.angle_gamma   90.00
#
_symmetry.space_group_name_H-M   'P 1'
#
loop_
_entity.id
_entity.type
_entity.pdbx_description
1 polymer ?
#
loop_
_entity_poly.entity_id
_entity_poly.type
_entity_poly.pdbx_seq_one_letter_code
_entity_poly.pdbx_strand_id
1 'polypeptide(L)'
;MADSITEDAATSIVWHSARNPETGARWKSVYTPDVLAVGEGPATWRDFFTQQHRWACGADQTILRHFRTSFWKLSWAGRAHYTMLLAYYPSAAISWVLGALNLTAFMLTGVGGLVVTAQVWLMLYVNSAVLHLGVYFWNRRHNVSPHEQEGSSGVAGMAMSAMSAPVYVQALSQALRQREPAFVVTRKGAVSGDHLGVFRRHLAWGALLVGVLVASVPLGHVHVAVSAWAVLSAVMCLFPVALLAGHHLHRPSPSGGRHLPDRGQHRPGTARHRSCGRRRTGAARGPPAGEPPMTRRVAGPLRRLRNAALVGAAVTGVVAANGPVVVDVADRLVYDFERNQQDYKQQYGFWETVELSEEYRLSAVHAALLSSGKVLLIAGSGNNAERFEAGTFRSIVWDPVTGDTKEVPTPEDLFCGGHAYLPNGNLLIAGGTRRYERLDEQVDRAAGVLSLTNEHDEPLTLPVGTTFTNGGLTYTSTEEVRLPAAHEMPDGSAMDGVADVWVEAEGTGDEYVVEEERTFGAPDLPAEHRGEVHVRGAGVTKDKQNFQGLDASYEFDVATETYRRTGRLDEARWYPTLIGLDGGRVLAVSGLDEYGRILPGDNELYDPATRTWTDQPDLFRYFPTFPALFRLADGRRVFYSGSNTGYGPAEAGRQPGIWDVSDNSWQDVHGLEDAEYNETSASFFLAPVQDQRVGIVGGGLVGDSPESTTRFNVVDLDGSVAPRYEPAPDYPSPVRYLNAVTLPDDTTLLTGGSEDYRGNEESDLHLTTIYDPETGTLDEAAPNFVGRNYHATALLLPDGRVMTMGSDPLFADAEETRTGTFDTRIEIYSPPYLFADERPAITGAPEEISRGSSFSVDVEGTEVAEARLLRPSAVTHQTDTEQRSVALDVRPASCPEGASGHTTADGGAHCPDGCCGSGTVELTVPEEEGLTPSGWYTLVVLDSDGVPSPARWVHVA
;
A
#
# COMPACT_ATOMS: atom_id res chain seq x y z
N MET A 1 56.08 23.10 17.11
CA MET A 1 54.87 22.27 17.30
C MET A 1 54.34 22.58 18.68
N ALA A 2 53.03 22.69 18.87
CA ALA A 2 52.45 22.65 20.20
C ALA A 2 52.59 21.21 20.74
N ASP A 3 52.88 21.04 22.02
CA ASP A 3 53.12 19.74 22.68
C ASP A 3 51.87 18.83 22.63
N SER A 4 51.69 18.13 21.50
CA SER A 4 50.69 17.09 21.32
C SER A 4 51.33 15.72 21.50
N ILE A 5 50.63 14.80 22.20
CA ILE A 5 51.09 13.40 22.30
C ILE A 5 51.09 12.71 20.92
N THR A 6 50.45 13.31 19.90
CA THR A 6 50.46 12.82 18.51
C THR A 6 51.52 13.48 17.62
N GLU A 7 52.49 14.20 18.20
CA GLU A 7 53.58 14.85 17.45
C GLU A 7 54.33 13.86 16.56
N ASP A 8 54.55 12.64 17.03
CA ASP A 8 55.20 11.57 16.26
C ASP A 8 54.40 11.23 14.98
N ALA A 9 53.07 11.17 15.08
CA ALA A 9 52.20 10.91 13.95
C ALA A 9 52.25 12.07 12.94
N ALA A 10 52.14 13.32 13.40
CA ALA A 10 52.25 14.50 12.54
C ALA A 10 53.62 14.60 11.87
N THR A 11 54.69 14.32 12.61
CA THR A 11 56.07 14.28 12.11
C THR A 11 56.22 13.21 11.05
N SER A 12 55.73 11.99 11.30
CA SER A 12 55.80 10.90 10.33
C SER A 12 55.08 11.22 9.02
N ILE A 13 53.92 11.88 9.06
CA ILE A 13 53.17 12.32 7.87
C ILE A 13 54.00 13.31 7.06
N VAL A 14 54.65 14.27 7.72
CA VAL A 14 55.51 15.25 7.06
C VAL A 14 56.68 14.55 6.36
N TRP A 15 57.39 13.66 7.06
CA TRP A 15 58.52 12.93 6.48
C TRP A 15 58.10 12.01 5.33
N HIS A 16 57.03 11.23 5.47
CA HIS A 16 56.54 10.34 4.40
C HIS A 16 55.97 11.10 3.21
N SER A 17 55.52 12.33 3.41
CA SER A 17 55.09 13.23 2.32
C SER A 17 56.27 13.94 1.62
N ALA A 18 57.46 13.91 2.23
CA ALA A 18 58.68 14.51 1.70
C ALA A 18 59.54 13.48 0.96
N ARG A 19 60.46 13.98 0.13
CA ARG A 19 61.53 13.20 -0.48
C ARG A 19 62.85 13.55 0.21
N ASN A 20 63.72 12.56 0.33
CA ASN A 20 65.09 12.76 0.78
C ASN A 20 65.80 13.67 -0.25
N PRO A 21 66.37 14.82 0.18
CA PRO A 21 66.96 15.78 -0.74
C PRO A 21 68.24 15.28 -1.42
N GLU A 22 68.94 14.32 -0.82
CA GLU A 22 70.18 13.75 -1.37
C GLU A 22 69.91 12.61 -2.37
N THR A 23 68.89 11.78 -2.11
CA THR A 23 68.61 10.59 -2.93
C THR A 23 67.37 10.70 -3.81
N GLY A 24 66.53 11.71 -3.61
CA GLY A 24 65.24 11.88 -4.31
C GLY A 24 64.17 10.84 -3.96
N ALA A 25 64.50 9.83 -3.16
CA ALA A 25 63.59 8.77 -2.73
C ALA A 25 62.65 9.24 -1.62
N ARG A 26 61.47 8.61 -1.49
CA ARG A 26 60.55 8.88 -0.38
C ARG A 26 61.07 8.24 0.91
N TRP A 27 60.83 8.91 2.03
CA TRP A 27 61.10 8.34 3.35
C TRP A 27 60.19 7.13 3.61
N LYS A 28 60.74 6.11 4.26
CA LYS A 28 60.03 4.89 4.68
C LYS A 28 60.28 4.66 6.16
N SER A 29 59.27 4.18 6.87
CA SER A 29 59.42 3.72 8.26
C SER A 29 59.65 2.21 8.30
N VAL A 30 60.42 1.76 9.28
CA VAL A 30 60.53 0.35 9.66
C VAL A 30 59.86 0.19 11.02
N TYR A 31 58.91 -0.73 11.11
CA TYR A 31 58.31 -1.09 12.39
C TYR A 31 59.23 -2.05 13.13
N THR A 32 59.52 -1.76 14.40
CA THR A 32 60.13 -2.72 15.31
C THR A 32 59.14 -3.06 16.43
N PRO A 33 58.95 -4.35 16.78
CA PRO A 33 58.11 -4.76 17.90
C PRO A 33 58.78 -4.52 19.27
N ASP A 34 60.00 -3.96 19.30
CA ASP A 34 60.72 -3.69 20.54
C ASP A 34 59.99 -2.67 21.41
N VAL A 35 59.71 -3.02 22.66
CA VAL A 35 59.15 -2.08 23.64
C VAL A 35 60.27 -1.14 24.10
N LEU A 36 60.31 0.06 23.52
CA LEU A 36 61.37 1.04 23.80
C LEU A 36 61.18 1.78 25.13
N ALA A 37 59.95 1.87 25.65
CA ALA A 37 59.64 2.44 26.96
C ALA A 37 58.28 1.93 27.48
N VAL A 38 58.17 1.72 28.79
CA VAL A 38 56.91 1.41 29.48
C VAL A 38 56.57 2.58 30.39
N GLY A 39 55.40 3.19 30.20
CA GLY A 39 54.88 4.26 31.05
C GLY A 39 53.86 3.74 32.05
N GLU A 40 53.76 4.38 33.21
CA GLU A 40 52.63 4.17 34.14
C GLU A 40 51.32 4.67 33.52
N GLY A 41 50.27 3.86 33.59
CA GLY A 41 48.92 4.22 33.15
C GLY A 41 48.22 5.18 34.13
N PRO A 42 47.11 5.81 33.72
CA PRO A 42 46.34 6.69 34.59
C PRO A 42 45.73 5.90 35.76
N ALA A 43 45.84 6.45 36.97
CA ALA A 43 45.30 5.86 38.20
C ALA A 43 43.92 6.42 38.58
N THR A 44 43.42 7.44 37.87
CA THR A 44 42.14 8.12 38.12
C THR A 44 41.37 8.36 36.82
N TRP A 45 40.05 8.51 36.90
CA TRP A 45 39.21 8.89 35.75
C TRP A 45 39.58 10.26 35.19
N ARG A 46 39.96 11.20 36.06
CA ARG A 46 40.44 12.51 35.64
C ARG A 46 41.67 12.39 34.73
N ASP A 47 42.67 11.62 35.14
CA ASP A 47 43.91 11.46 34.37
C ASP A 47 43.64 10.70 33.07
N PHE A 48 42.79 9.67 33.11
CA PHE A 48 42.38 8.91 31.94
C PHE A 48 41.66 9.78 30.91
N PHE A 49 40.61 10.51 31.30
CA PHE A 49 39.90 11.40 30.37
C PHE A 49 40.76 12.55 29.89
N THR A 50 41.67 13.07 30.72
CA THR A 50 42.64 14.09 30.28
C THR A 50 43.57 13.53 29.20
N GLN A 51 44.04 12.28 29.35
CA GLN A 51 44.85 11.60 28.35
C GLN A 51 44.07 11.35 27.06
N GLN A 52 42.85 10.81 27.14
CA GLN A 52 41.97 10.58 26.00
C GLN A 52 41.65 11.88 25.24
N HIS A 53 41.36 12.96 25.97
CA HIS A 53 41.11 14.29 25.39
C HIS A 53 42.32 14.80 24.60
N ARG A 54 43.54 14.60 25.10
CA ARG A 54 44.78 15.01 24.42
C ARG A 54 45.04 14.19 23.16
N TRP A 55 44.82 12.88 23.20
CA TRP A 55 44.96 12.01 22.02
C TRP A 55 43.95 12.37 20.93
N ALA A 56 42.68 12.55 21.30
CA ALA A 56 41.63 12.94 20.36
C ALA A 56 41.91 14.32 19.74
N CYS A 57 42.20 15.34 20.57
CA CYS A 57 42.55 16.68 20.07
C CYS A 57 43.76 16.65 19.14
N GLY A 58 44.80 15.89 19.50
CA GLY A 58 46.00 15.76 18.71
C GLY A 58 45.74 15.11 17.34
N ALA A 59 44.95 14.05 17.31
CA ALA A 59 44.56 13.38 16.08
C ALA A 59 43.71 14.31 15.18
N ASP A 60 42.69 14.94 15.73
CA ASP A 60 41.80 15.86 15.01
C ASP A 60 42.56 17.07 14.44
N GLN A 61 43.47 17.67 15.22
CA GLN A 61 44.32 18.75 14.74
C GLN A 61 45.32 18.29 13.67
N THR A 62 45.86 17.07 13.81
CA THR A 62 46.74 16.47 12.80
C THR A 62 45.99 16.29 11.49
N ILE A 63 44.74 15.84 11.53
CA ILE A 63 43.86 15.75 10.36
C ILE A 63 43.70 17.12 9.70
N LEU A 64 43.27 18.11 10.48
CA LEU A 64 42.90 19.44 9.98
C LEU A 64 44.10 20.25 9.46
N ARG A 65 45.26 20.17 10.14
CA ARG A 65 46.43 21.03 9.85
C ARG A 65 47.49 20.37 8.97
N HIS A 66 47.73 19.07 9.11
CA HIS A 66 48.88 18.40 8.47
C HIS A 66 48.46 17.35 7.44
N PHE A 67 47.54 16.45 7.81
CA PHE A 67 47.11 15.37 6.92
C PHE A 67 46.38 15.91 5.70
N ARG A 68 45.46 16.87 5.87
CA ARG A 68 44.73 17.52 4.75
C ARG A 68 45.68 18.09 3.69
N THR A 69 46.75 18.75 4.11
CA THR A 69 47.73 19.38 3.19
C THR A 69 48.72 18.40 2.57
N SER A 70 49.00 17.29 3.26
CA SER A 70 49.96 16.28 2.82
C SER A 70 49.33 15.06 2.14
N PHE A 71 48.00 14.94 2.17
CA PHE A 71 47.24 13.78 1.68
C PHE A 71 47.62 13.39 0.25
N TRP A 72 47.64 14.37 -0.66
CA TRP A 72 47.97 14.14 -2.07
C TRP A 72 49.44 13.82 -2.31
N LYS A 73 50.33 14.21 -1.39
CA LYS A 73 51.78 13.98 -1.47
C LYS A 73 52.20 12.57 -1.01
N LEU A 74 51.35 11.89 -0.24
CA LEU A 74 51.57 10.52 0.23
C LEU A 74 51.37 9.48 -0.89
N SER A 75 51.90 8.26 -0.70
CA SER A 75 51.53 7.11 -1.53
C SER A 75 50.12 6.63 -1.21
N TRP A 76 49.52 5.82 -2.09
CA TRP A 76 48.24 5.16 -1.82
C TRP A 76 48.24 4.43 -0.46
N ALA A 77 49.27 3.61 -0.20
CA ALA A 77 49.42 2.89 1.07
C ALA A 77 49.56 3.86 2.27
N GLY A 78 50.26 4.98 2.10
CA GLY A 78 50.37 6.01 3.12
C GLY A 78 49.03 6.70 3.40
N ARG A 79 48.24 7.02 2.36
CA ARG A 79 46.89 7.57 2.51
C ARG A 79 46.00 6.61 3.29
N ALA A 80 45.96 5.34 2.90
CA ALA A 80 45.17 4.33 3.60
C ALA A 80 45.60 4.18 5.07
N HIS A 81 46.91 4.03 5.33
CA HIS A 81 47.46 3.87 6.67
C HIS A 81 47.11 5.04 7.61
N TYR A 82 47.39 6.27 7.19
CA TYR A 82 47.13 7.45 8.03
C TYR A 82 45.65 7.80 8.15
N THR A 83 44.84 7.50 7.13
CA THR A 83 43.38 7.63 7.23
C THR A 83 42.85 6.68 8.31
N MET A 84 43.23 5.39 8.26
CA MET A 84 42.79 4.41 9.26
C MET A 84 43.30 4.74 10.67
N LEU A 85 44.54 5.21 10.79
CA LEU A 85 45.15 5.58 12.07
C LEU A 85 44.45 6.77 12.73
N LEU A 86 44.11 7.81 11.94
CA LEU A 86 43.57 9.06 12.47
C LEU A 86 42.04 9.07 12.57
N ALA A 87 41.32 8.20 11.86
CA ALA A 87 39.86 8.25 11.77
C ALA A 87 39.12 7.84 13.05
N TYR A 88 39.75 7.13 13.99
CA TYR A 88 39.06 6.56 15.16
C TYR A 88 38.36 7.62 16.03
N TYR A 89 39.08 8.62 16.52
CA TYR A 89 38.53 9.65 17.40
C TYR A 89 37.43 10.52 16.74
N PRO A 90 37.62 11.06 15.52
CA PRO A 90 36.58 11.85 14.89
C PRO A 90 35.36 11.02 14.49
N SER A 91 35.54 9.77 14.04
CA SER A 91 34.41 8.90 13.73
C SER A 91 33.59 8.57 14.98
N ALA A 92 34.22 8.25 16.11
CA ALA A 92 33.52 8.04 17.36
C ALA A 92 32.74 9.28 17.82
N ALA A 93 33.32 10.48 17.68
CA ALA A 93 32.66 11.74 18.02
C ALA A 93 31.47 12.06 17.09
N ILE A 94 31.64 11.91 15.77
CA ILE A 94 30.59 12.17 14.78
C ILE A 94 29.44 11.18 14.96
N SER A 95 29.74 9.88 15.08
CA SER A 95 28.73 8.84 15.30
C SER A 95 27.93 9.07 16.59
N TRP A 96 28.59 9.52 17.66
CA TRP A 96 27.92 9.87 18.90
C TRP A 96 26.93 11.02 18.73
N VAL A 97 27.35 12.10 18.05
CA VAL A 97 26.50 13.27 17.80
C VAL A 97 25.33 12.93 16.88
N LEU A 98 25.58 12.25 15.75
CA LEU A 98 24.53 11.87 14.81
C LEU A 98 23.55 10.88 15.45
N GLY A 99 24.03 9.92 16.24
CA GLY A 99 23.18 9.00 16.99
C GLY A 99 22.27 9.73 17.97
N ALA A 100 22.83 10.63 18.79
CA ALA A 100 22.04 11.41 19.74
C ALA A 100 21.05 12.37 19.05
N LEU A 101 21.44 13.01 17.94
CA LEU A 101 20.55 13.87 17.17
C LEU A 101 19.39 13.10 16.56
N ASN A 102 19.66 11.94 15.95
CA ASN A 102 18.62 11.11 15.33
C ASN A 102 17.63 10.58 16.39
N LEU A 103 18.15 10.07 17.52
CA LEU A 103 17.33 9.68 18.67
C LEU A 103 16.46 10.84 19.15
N THR A 104 17.04 12.03 19.31
CA THR A 104 16.32 13.22 19.80
C THR A 104 15.24 13.66 18.82
N ALA A 105 15.54 13.68 17.52
CA ALA A 105 14.58 14.04 16.50
C ALA A 105 13.37 13.09 16.50
N PHE A 106 13.62 11.77 16.44
CA PHE A 106 12.55 10.78 16.45
C PHE A 106 11.71 10.86 17.73
N MET A 107 12.34 10.83 18.90
CA MET A 107 11.63 10.79 20.19
C MET A 107 10.83 12.07 20.49
N LEU A 108 11.25 13.23 19.96
CA LEU A 108 10.53 14.48 20.16
C LEU A 108 9.48 14.77 19.07
N THR A 109 9.64 14.25 17.85
CA THR A 109 8.80 14.65 16.70
C THR A 109 8.03 13.52 16.04
N GLY A 110 8.34 12.25 16.33
CA GLY A 110 7.74 11.08 15.67
C GLY A 110 8.25 10.84 14.24
N VAL A 111 8.98 11.78 13.63
CA VAL A 111 9.43 11.68 12.24
C VAL A 111 10.61 10.72 12.09
N GLY A 112 10.41 9.61 11.38
CA GLY A 112 11.45 8.66 10.96
C GLY A 112 11.75 8.80 9.46
N GLY A 113 13.03 8.79 9.07
CA GLY A 113 13.43 8.96 7.66
C GLY A 113 13.53 7.67 6.83
N LEU A 114 13.49 6.49 7.44
CA LEU A 114 13.59 5.20 6.74
C LEU A 114 12.98 4.08 7.60
N VAL A 115 11.93 3.45 7.11
CA VAL A 115 11.28 2.29 7.75
C VAL A 115 12.01 1.04 7.28
N VAL A 116 12.78 0.41 8.15
CA VAL A 116 13.44 -0.88 7.88
C VAL A 116 12.81 -1.90 8.81
N THR A 117 12.42 -3.05 8.28
CA THR A 117 11.85 -4.12 9.13
C THR A 117 12.84 -4.50 10.23
N ALA A 118 12.32 -4.84 11.42
CA ALA A 118 13.16 -5.20 12.56
C ALA A 118 14.13 -6.35 12.22
N GLN A 119 13.72 -7.25 11.33
CA GLN A 119 14.52 -8.38 10.86
C GLN A 119 15.74 -7.91 10.04
N VAL A 120 15.54 -7.05 9.04
CA VAL A 120 16.63 -6.51 8.21
C VAL A 120 17.59 -5.66 9.05
N TRP A 121 17.05 -4.85 9.97
CA TRP A 121 17.85 -4.08 10.90
C TRP A 121 18.73 -4.99 11.77
N LEU A 122 18.16 -6.05 12.36
CA LEU A 122 18.88 -7.00 13.19
C LEU A 122 19.96 -7.72 12.38
N MET A 123 19.65 -8.15 11.16
CA MET A 123 20.59 -8.79 10.23
C MET A 123 21.84 -7.91 10.02
N LEU A 124 21.65 -6.64 9.62
CA LEU A 124 22.76 -5.72 9.34
C LEU A 124 23.63 -5.45 10.57
N TYR A 125 23.00 -5.19 11.72
CA TYR A 125 23.72 -4.83 12.95
C TYR A 125 24.43 -6.03 13.59
N VAL A 126 23.80 -7.20 13.65
CA VAL A 126 24.42 -8.42 14.19
C VAL A 126 25.64 -8.80 13.35
N ASN A 127 25.52 -8.76 12.02
CA ASN A 127 26.62 -9.07 11.11
C ASN A 127 27.80 -8.10 11.31
N SER A 128 27.52 -6.79 11.40
CA SER A 128 28.55 -5.77 11.67
C SER A 128 29.23 -5.96 13.03
N ALA A 129 28.45 -6.24 14.08
CA ALA A 129 28.97 -6.44 15.44
C ALA A 129 29.87 -7.69 15.52
N VAL A 130 29.44 -8.80 14.92
CA VAL A 130 30.23 -10.04 14.87
C VAL A 130 31.53 -9.83 14.10
N LEU A 131 31.49 -9.14 12.96
CA LEU A 131 32.69 -8.83 12.19
C LEU A 131 33.67 -7.95 13.01
N HIS A 132 33.17 -6.90 13.64
CA HIS A 132 34.00 -5.98 14.43
C HIS A 132 34.67 -6.68 15.62
N LEU A 133 33.90 -7.48 16.37
CA LEU A 133 34.43 -8.29 17.48
C LEU A 133 35.40 -9.37 16.98
N GLY A 134 35.09 -10.01 15.85
CA GLY A 134 35.95 -11.01 15.21
C GLY A 134 37.31 -10.45 14.83
N VAL A 135 37.34 -9.30 14.14
CA VAL A 135 38.59 -8.60 13.77
C VAL A 135 39.35 -8.14 15.01
N TYR A 136 38.66 -7.64 16.04
CA TYR A 136 39.30 -7.27 17.30
C TYR A 136 40.02 -8.44 17.97
N PHE A 137 39.32 -9.57 18.17
CA PHE A 137 39.91 -10.76 18.78
C PHE A 137 41.02 -11.37 17.92
N TRP A 138 40.88 -11.32 16.59
CA TRP A 138 41.95 -11.72 15.67
C TRP A 138 43.18 -10.83 15.83
N ASN A 139 43.04 -9.51 15.87
CA ASN A 139 44.17 -8.58 15.97
C ASN A 139 44.91 -8.70 17.30
N ARG A 140 44.22 -9.04 18.39
CA ARG A 140 44.85 -9.31 19.69
C ARG A 140 45.88 -10.43 19.65
N ARG A 141 45.83 -11.36 18.69
CA ARG A 141 46.88 -12.40 18.58
C ARG A 141 48.27 -11.83 18.24
N HIS A 142 48.33 -10.60 17.73
CA HIS A 142 49.57 -9.93 17.33
C HIS A 142 49.91 -8.70 18.18
N ASN A 143 48.94 -8.14 18.92
CA ASN A 143 49.06 -6.81 19.53
C ASN A 143 48.57 -6.81 20.99
N VAL A 144 49.19 -7.64 21.84
CA VAL A 144 48.95 -7.69 23.29
C VAL A 144 50.22 -7.30 24.01
N SER A 145 50.11 -6.34 24.93
CA SER A 145 51.24 -5.90 25.75
C SER A 145 51.72 -7.05 26.63
N PRO A 146 53.04 -7.26 26.76
CA PRO A 146 53.61 -8.19 27.74
C PRO A 146 53.21 -7.89 29.20
N HIS A 147 52.70 -6.69 29.46
CA HIS A 147 52.27 -6.22 30.79
C HIS A 147 50.74 -6.34 31.01
N GLU A 148 49.98 -6.79 30.01
CA GLU A 148 48.54 -7.06 30.20
C GLU A 148 48.38 -8.35 31.01
N GLN A 149 47.44 -8.37 31.97
CA GLN A 149 47.19 -9.56 32.79
C GLN A 149 46.89 -10.79 31.92
N GLU A 150 47.57 -11.90 32.18
CA GLU A 150 47.39 -13.13 31.42
C GLU A 150 45.92 -13.60 31.47
N GLY A 151 45.30 -13.73 30.28
CA GLY A 151 43.90 -14.15 30.15
C GLY A 151 42.87 -13.01 30.09
N SER A 152 43.31 -11.74 30.15
CA SER A 152 42.47 -10.58 29.85
C SER A 152 41.86 -10.66 28.44
N SER A 153 40.56 -10.38 28.34
CA SER A 153 39.85 -10.22 27.07
C SER A 153 40.04 -8.83 26.47
N GLY A 154 40.51 -7.86 27.27
CA GLY A 154 40.56 -6.42 26.98
C GLY A 154 39.22 -5.75 26.72
N VAL A 155 38.10 -6.45 26.97
CA VAL A 155 36.75 -5.90 26.90
C VAL A 155 36.59 -4.72 27.86
N ALA A 156 37.25 -4.75 29.03
CA ALA A 156 37.27 -3.62 29.95
C ALA A 156 37.89 -2.37 29.32
N GLY A 157 38.98 -2.51 28.56
CA GLY A 157 39.58 -1.40 27.81
C GLY A 157 38.66 -0.88 26.70
N MET A 158 38.01 -1.79 25.96
CA MET A 158 37.02 -1.42 24.94
C MET A 158 35.85 -0.64 25.53
N ALA A 159 35.31 -1.10 26.67
CA ALA A 159 34.26 -0.40 27.40
C ALA A 159 34.73 0.99 27.86
N MET A 160 35.95 1.12 28.40
CA MET A 160 36.50 2.43 28.79
C MET A 160 36.69 3.38 27.61
N SER A 161 37.08 2.87 26.44
CA SER A 161 37.13 3.67 25.21
C SER A 161 35.75 4.11 24.74
N ALA A 162 34.75 3.22 24.77
CA ALA A 162 33.36 3.56 24.42
C ALA A 162 32.79 4.64 25.36
N MET A 163 33.04 4.53 26.66
CA MET A 163 32.66 5.52 27.68
C MET A 163 33.39 6.86 27.53
N SER A 164 34.40 6.96 26.66
CA SER A 164 35.11 8.21 26.38
C SER A 164 34.48 9.03 25.24
N ALA A 165 33.40 8.55 24.59
CA ALA A 165 32.76 9.25 23.48
C ALA A 165 32.38 10.73 23.78
N PRO A 166 31.80 11.09 24.94
CA PRO A 166 31.55 12.49 25.29
C PRO A 166 32.82 13.37 25.33
N VAL A 167 33.97 12.77 25.64
CA VAL A 167 35.27 13.44 25.66
C VAL A 167 35.75 13.69 24.23
N TYR A 168 35.58 12.71 23.33
CA TYR A 168 35.94 12.84 21.92
C TYR A 168 35.13 13.93 21.20
N VAL A 169 33.83 14.04 21.50
CA VAL A 169 32.98 15.13 20.96
C VAL A 169 33.54 16.50 21.32
N GLN A 170 33.98 16.69 22.57
CA GLN A 170 34.59 17.96 22.96
C GLN A 170 35.92 18.20 22.24
N ALA A 171 36.77 17.18 22.13
CA ALA A 171 38.05 17.29 21.45
C ALA A 171 37.87 17.73 19.99
N LEU A 172 36.93 17.12 19.28
CA LEU A 172 36.58 17.47 17.91
C LEU A 172 36.06 18.91 17.80
N SER A 173 35.13 19.31 18.68
CA SER A 173 34.62 20.68 18.74
C SER A 173 35.73 21.71 18.97
N GLN A 174 36.68 21.39 19.85
CA GLN A 174 37.83 22.25 20.15
C GLN A 174 38.79 22.37 18.97
N ALA A 175 39.07 21.25 18.29
CA ALA A 175 39.92 21.21 17.10
C ALA A 175 39.30 22.00 15.93
N LEU A 176 38.00 21.84 15.69
CA LEU A 176 37.25 22.60 14.67
C LEU A 176 37.25 24.12 14.94
N ARG A 177 37.18 24.52 16.21
CA ARG A 177 37.28 25.93 16.65
C ARG A 177 38.71 26.46 16.73
N GLN A 178 39.70 25.69 16.29
CA GLN A 178 41.13 26.01 16.29
C GLN A 178 41.69 26.45 17.67
N ARG A 179 41.11 25.98 18.78
CA ARG A 179 41.57 26.34 20.14
C ARG A 179 42.66 25.38 20.60
N GLU A 180 43.76 25.91 21.13
CA GLU A 180 44.85 25.09 21.66
C GLU A 180 44.47 24.46 23.03
N PRO A 181 44.77 23.18 23.27
CA PRO A 181 44.54 22.56 24.57
C PRO A 181 45.53 23.11 25.60
N ALA A 182 45.04 23.43 26.81
CA ALA A 182 45.89 23.86 27.91
C ALA A 182 46.87 22.74 28.32
N PHE A 183 48.13 23.10 28.57
CA PHE A 183 49.15 22.15 29.00
C PHE A 183 48.88 21.70 30.46
N VAL A 184 48.40 20.47 30.62
CA VAL A 184 48.17 19.85 31.92
C VAL A 184 49.09 18.64 32.05
N VAL A 185 50.07 18.72 32.95
CA VAL A 185 50.92 17.56 33.30
C VAL A 185 50.10 16.61 34.16
N THR A 186 49.81 15.42 33.62
CA THR A 186 49.36 14.27 34.43
C THR A 186 50.48 13.94 35.41
N ARG A 187 50.28 14.24 36.71
CA ARG A 187 51.30 13.96 37.73
C ARG A 187 51.46 12.45 37.85
N LYS A 188 52.71 11.97 37.79
CA LYS A 188 53.06 10.57 38.10
C LYS A 188 53.29 10.47 39.60
N GLY A 189 52.64 9.50 40.25
CA GLY A 189 52.63 9.36 41.71
C GLY A 189 51.54 10.20 42.39
N ALA A 190 50.97 9.63 43.46
CA ALA A 190 49.71 10.00 44.10
C ALA A 190 49.40 11.52 44.25
N VAL A 191 48.11 11.87 44.05
CA VAL A 191 47.26 12.81 44.85
C VAL A 191 46.24 13.55 43.96
N SER A 192 45.00 13.07 43.93
CA SER A 192 43.72 13.77 44.21
C SER A 192 42.55 12.85 43.78
N GLY A 193 41.52 12.70 44.60
CA GLY A 193 40.39 11.80 44.29
C GLY A 193 39.56 12.28 43.10
N ASP A 194 38.97 11.33 42.37
CA ASP A 194 37.92 11.64 41.40
C ASP A 194 36.73 12.32 42.11
N HIS A 195 36.09 13.24 41.41
CA HIS A 195 34.96 14.04 41.91
C HIS A 195 33.97 14.25 40.76
N LEU A 196 32.70 14.48 41.07
CA LEU A 196 31.62 14.56 40.08
C LEU A 196 31.91 15.57 38.95
N GLY A 197 32.65 16.64 39.22
CA GLY A 197 33.05 17.63 38.21
C GLY A 197 33.87 17.06 37.03
N VAL A 198 34.55 15.92 37.21
CA VAL A 198 35.25 15.20 36.12
C VAL A 198 34.26 14.69 35.07
N PHE A 199 33.05 14.31 35.49
CA PHE A 199 32.02 13.70 34.67
C PHE A 199 30.96 14.69 34.16
N ARG A 200 31.19 16.01 34.29
CA ARG A 200 30.22 17.04 33.87
C ARG A 200 29.66 16.82 32.46
N ARG A 201 30.50 16.34 31.53
CA ARG A 201 30.11 16.10 30.12
C ARG A 201 29.25 14.86 30.00
N HIS A 202 29.64 13.77 30.66
CA HIS A 202 28.84 12.55 30.75
C HIS A 202 27.48 12.81 31.38
N LEU A 203 27.42 13.63 32.43
CA LEU A 203 26.17 14.06 33.05
C LEU A 203 25.30 14.90 32.11
N ALA A 204 25.90 15.81 31.33
CA ALA A 204 25.15 16.62 30.37
C ALA A 204 24.53 15.76 29.25
N TRP A 205 25.31 14.85 28.65
CA TRP A 205 24.79 13.92 27.63
C TRP A 205 23.79 12.91 28.21
N GLY A 206 24.04 12.41 29.42
CA GLY A 206 23.11 11.53 30.13
C GLY A 206 21.78 12.22 30.44
N ALA A 207 21.81 13.48 30.88
CA ALA A 207 20.61 14.27 31.14
C ALA A 207 19.80 14.51 29.86
N LEU A 208 20.46 14.80 28.73
CA LEU A 208 19.80 14.94 27.43
C LEU A 208 19.09 13.62 27.04
N LEU A 209 19.82 12.51 27.04
CA LEU A 209 19.30 11.21 26.60
C LEU A 209 18.16 10.70 27.49
N VAL A 210 18.30 10.83 28.81
CA VAL A 210 17.23 10.46 29.76
C VAL A 210 16.04 11.41 29.65
N GLY A 211 16.27 12.71 29.48
CA GLY A 211 15.21 13.70 29.33
C GLY A 211 14.35 13.45 28.09
N VAL A 212 14.98 13.15 26.96
CA VAL A 212 14.29 12.80 25.71
C VAL A 212 13.53 11.47 25.84
N LEU A 213 14.13 10.45 26.48
CA LEU A 213 13.47 9.16 26.73
C LEU A 213 12.24 9.29 27.64
N VAL A 214 12.28 10.18 28.63
CA VAL A 214 11.13 10.47 29.49
C VAL A 214 10.08 11.28 28.75
N ALA A 215 10.49 12.23 27.91
CA ALA A 215 9.59 13.06 27.11
C ALA A 215 8.86 12.27 26.02
N SER A 216 9.46 11.20 25.47
CA SER A 216 8.83 10.40 24.41
C SER A 216 7.59 9.63 24.88
N VAL A 217 7.50 9.29 26.17
CA VAL A 217 6.37 8.54 26.74
C VAL A 217 5.05 9.31 26.65
N PRO A 218 4.92 10.54 27.20
CA PRO A 218 3.69 11.32 27.06
C PRO A 218 3.43 11.81 25.62
N LEU A 219 4.45 11.81 24.75
CA LEU A 219 4.30 12.17 23.34
C LEU A 219 3.84 11.00 22.45
N GLY A 220 3.72 9.77 22.98
CA GLY A 220 3.36 8.59 22.19
C GLY A 220 4.46 8.07 21.26
N HIS A 221 5.65 8.68 21.25
CA HIS A 221 6.74 8.37 20.32
C HIS A 221 7.67 7.25 20.85
N VAL A 222 7.12 6.12 21.29
CA VAL A 222 7.89 5.03 21.89
C VAL A 222 8.14 3.93 20.85
N HIS A 223 9.40 3.81 20.39
CA HIS A 223 9.82 2.71 19.51
C HIS A 223 10.89 1.85 20.19
N VAL A 224 10.76 0.51 20.11
CA VAL A 224 11.61 -0.44 20.84
C VAL A 224 13.09 -0.29 20.51
N ALA A 225 13.46 -0.27 19.22
CA ALA A 225 14.87 -0.19 18.81
C ALA A 225 15.52 1.16 19.19
N VAL A 226 14.77 2.25 19.05
CA VAL A 226 15.22 3.63 19.35
C VAL A 226 15.41 3.77 20.86
N SER A 227 14.46 3.24 21.64
CA SER A 227 14.50 3.21 23.11
C SER A 227 15.67 2.38 23.63
N ALA A 228 15.92 1.20 23.05
CA ALA A 228 17.05 0.36 23.43
C ALA A 228 18.40 1.07 23.21
N TRP A 229 18.55 1.78 22.08
CA TRP A 229 19.77 2.54 21.79
C TRP A 229 19.94 3.78 22.69
N ALA A 230 18.84 4.49 23.00
CA ALA A 230 18.84 5.60 23.94
C ALA A 230 19.23 5.16 25.35
N VAL A 231 18.66 4.03 25.83
CA VAL A 231 19.00 3.43 27.12
C VAL A 231 20.47 3.01 27.15
N LEU A 232 20.96 2.30 26.13
CA LEU A 232 22.36 1.88 26.08
C LEU A 232 23.32 3.08 26.10
N SER A 233 23.01 4.14 25.35
CA SER A 233 23.81 5.38 25.30
C SER A 233 23.78 6.13 26.64
N ALA A 234 22.63 6.17 27.31
CA ALA A 234 22.49 6.75 28.64
C ALA A 234 23.30 5.96 29.68
N VAL A 235 23.26 4.62 29.63
CA VAL A 235 24.07 3.74 30.48
C VAL A 235 25.56 4.01 30.25
N MET A 236 26.03 4.11 29.00
CA MET A 236 27.43 4.42 28.70
C MET A 236 27.88 5.77 29.28
N CYS A 237 26.98 6.76 29.36
CA CYS A 237 27.27 8.04 29.99
C CYS A 237 27.31 7.96 31.52
N LEU A 238 26.33 7.30 32.12
CA LEU A 238 26.11 7.34 33.57
C LEU A 238 26.93 6.28 34.33
N PHE A 239 27.36 5.21 33.66
CA PHE A 239 28.08 4.10 34.29
C PHE A 239 29.41 4.51 34.97
N PRO A 240 30.29 5.34 34.36
CA PRO A 240 31.48 5.83 35.05
C PRO A 240 31.16 6.64 36.32
N VAL A 241 30.03 7.35 36.33
CA VAL A 241 29.56 8.14 37.48
C VAL A 241 29.07 7.21 38.60
N ALA A 242 28.33 6.16 38.24
CA ALA A 242 27.87 5.14 39.17
C ALA A 242 29.04 4.40 39.84
N LEU A 243 30.09 4.07 39.09
CA LEU A 243 31.31 3.47 39.63
C LEU A 243 32.01 4.36 40.68
N LEU A 244 32.04 5.68 40.46
CA LEU A 244 32.57 6.63 41.45
C LEU A 244 31.72 6.64 42.73
N ALA A 245 30.39 6.70 42.60
CA ALA A 245 29.48 6.69 43.74
C ALA A 245 29.60 5.42 44.58
N GLY A 246 29.70 4.25 43.94
CA GLY A 246 29.93 2.96 44.60
C GLY A 246 31.25 2.91 45.37
N HIS A 247 32.32 3.51 44.82
CA HIS A 247 33.63 3.55 45.49
C HIS A 247 33.63 4.43 46.76
N HIS A 248 32.83 5.50 46.80
CA HIS A 248 32.67 6.34 47.99
C HIS A 248 31.84 5.67 49.10
N LEU A 249 30.92 4.78 48.75
CA LEU A 249 30.08 4.03 49.69
C LEU A 249 30.80 2.85 50.37
N HIS A 250 32.01 2.47 49.93
CA HIS A 250 32.74 1.27 50.40
C HIS A 250 34.08 1.57 51.11
N ARG A 251 34.27 2.77 51.69
CA ARG A 251 35.45 3.02 52.55
C ARG A 251 35.30 2.38 53.94
N PRO A 252 36.24 1.53 54.40
CA PRO A 252 36.28 1.08 55.79
C PRO A 252 36.80 2.21 56.70
N SER A 253 36.21 2.37 57.90
CA SER A 253 36.63 3.34 58.94
C SER A 253 38.07 3.11 59.44
N PRO A 254 38.79 4.17 59.85
CA PRO A 254 40.10 4.02 60.47
C PRO A 254 39.96 3.68 61.96
N SER A 255 40.43 2.50 62.37
CA SER A 255 40.59 2.16 63.79
C SER A 255 41.80 1.26 64.04
N GLY A 256 42.70 1.71 64.94
CA GLY A 256 43.38 0.86 65.91
C GLY A 256 44.72 0.24 65.50
N GLY A 257 45.82 0.82 65.99
CA GLY A 257 47.21 0.45 65.72
C GLY A 257 47.64 -0.99 66.05
N ARG A 258 48.82 -1.35 65.50
CA ARG A 258 49.90 -2.03 66.22
C ARG A 258 51.27 -1.66 65.62
N HIS A 259 52.13 -1.11 66.48
CA HIS A 259 53.55 -0.89 66.26
C HIS A 259 54.32 -2.20 66.05
N LEU A 260 55.38 -2.17 65.22
CA LEU A 260 56.76 -2.64 65.49
C LEU A 260 57.66 -2.40 64.23
N PRO A 261 59.01 -2.34 64.33
CA PRO A 261 59.72 -1.07 64.25
C PRO A 261 60.70 -0.90 63.08
N ASP A 262 61.12 0.36 62.97
CA ASP A 262 62.22 0.98 62.25
C ASP A 262 63.54 0.19 62.14
N ARG A 263 64.10 0.14 60.93
CA ARG A 263 65.55 0.08 60.68
C ARG A 263 65.91 0.82 59.38
N GLY A 264 66.50 1.99 59.56
CA GLY A 264 67.79 2.28 58.93
C GLY A 264 67.79 3.31 57.80
N GLN A 265 68.03 4.56 58.19
CA GLN A 265 68.53 5.64 57.34
C GLN A 265 69.79 5.24 56.57
N HIS A 266 69.91 5.65 55.30
CA HIS A 266 71.19 6.17 54.80
C HIS A 266 70.97 7.34 53.84
N ARG A 267 71.64 8.45 54.17
CA ARG A 267 71.73 9.72 53.44
C ARG A 267 72.65 9.62 52.20
N PRO A 268 72.60 10.60 51.28
CA PRO A 268 73.13 10.50 49.93
C PRO A 268 74.59 10.95 49.81
N GLY A 269 75.32 10.33 48.87
CA GLY A 269 76.68 10.70 48.48
C GLY A 269 76.75 11.05 47.00
N THR A 270 77.09 12.31 46.71
CA THR A 270 77.42 12.89 45.41
C THR A 270 78.74 12.33 44.86
N ALA A 271 78.86 12.13 43.54
CA ALA A 271 80.13 12.35 42.83
C ALA A 271 79.97 12.49 41.30
N ARG A 272 80.80 13.39 40.77
CA ARG A 272 80.91 13.94 39.42
C ARG A 272 81.68 13.06 38.43
N HIS A 273 81.46 13.36 37.15
CA HIS A 273 82.39 13.44 36.01
C HIS A 273 83.56 12.45 35.87
N ARG A 274 83.65 11.82 34.68
CA ARG A 274 84.78 11.90 33.70
C ARG A 274 84.50 10.94 32.54
N SER A 275 84.30 11.46 31.32
CA SER A 275 85.30 11.79 30.28
C SER A 275 85.65 10.63 29.34
N CYS A 276 85.45 10.94 28.06
CA CYS A 276 85.85 10.26 26.84
C CYS A 276 87.22 9.56 26.87
N GLY A 277 87.32 8.37 26.27
CA GLY A 277 88.58 7.63 26.09
C GLY A 277 88.46 6.56 25.00
N ARG A 278 89.13 6.83 23.88
CA ARG A 278 89.17 6.10 22.60
C ARG A 278 90.01 4.81 22.65
N ARG A 279 89.63 3.85 21.78
CA ARG A 279 90.47 2.83 21.08
C ARG A 279 90.99 1.71 22.00
N ARG A 280 91.14 0.44 21.59
CA ARG A 280 91.53 -0.15 20.30
C ARG A 280 91.36 -1.68 20.44
N THR A 281 90.96 -2.36 19.34
CA THR A 281 91.38 -3.73 18.93
C THR A 281 91.31 -4.92 19.91
N GLY A 282 90.68 -6.00 19.45
CA GLY A 282 91.22 -7.35 19.61
C GLY A 282 90.33 -8.36 20.33
N ALA A 283 89.85 -9.33 19.54
CA ALA A 283 89.52 -10.72 19.89
C ALA A 283 88.47 -11.05 20.99
N ALA A 284 87.40 -11.68 20.52
CA ALA A 284 86.60 -12.78 21.09
C ALA A 284 86.45 -12.92 22.63
N ARG A 285 85.20 -12.74 23.09
CA ARG A 285 84.61 -13.52 24.20
C ARG A 285 83.20 -13.94 23.81
N GLY A 286 82.91 -15.24 23.90
CA GLY A 286 81.57 -15.80 23.68
C GLY A 286 80.57 -15.30 24.73
N PRO A 287 79.26 -15.27 24.43
CA PRO A 287 78.24 -14.79 25.35
C PRO A 287 77.91 -15.85 26.42
N PRO A 288 77.57 -15.42 27.65
CA PRO A 288 77.26 -16.29 28.78
C PRO A 288 75.84 -16.87 28.72
N ALA A 289 75.63 -17.89 29.56
CA ALA A 289 74.49 -18.81 29.62
C ALA A 289 73.08 -18.17 29.59
N GLY A 290 72.18 -18.83 28.87
CA GLY A 290 70.79 -18.45 28.68
C GLY A 290 69.89 -18.69 29.89
N GLU A 291 68.89 -17.81 30.01
CA GLU A 291 67.69 -17.98 30.84
C GLU A 291 66.81 -19.14 30.32
N PRO A 292 66.06 -19.83 31.19
CA PRO A 292 65.33 -21.05 30.82
C PRO A 292 64.16 -20.78 29.86
N PRO A 293 63.77 -21.76 29.01
CA PRO A 293 62.73 -21.60 28.01
C PRO A 293 61.33 -21.49 28.65
N MET A 294 60.55 -20.48 28.24
CA MET A 294 59.12 -20.40 28.55
C MET A 294 58.38 -21.55 27.85
N THR A 295 57.88 -22.50 28.64
CA THR A 295 57.01 -23.58 28.17
C THR A 295 55.61 -23.04 27.88
N ARG A 296 55.13 -23.20 26.63
CA ARG A 296 53.78 -22.84 26.20
C ARG A 296 52.79 -23.83 26.83
N ARG A 297 52.17 -23.49 27.97
CA ARG A 297 51.14 -24.34 28.60
C ARG A 297 49.84 -24.31 27.78
N VAL A 298 49.32 -25.50 27.47
CA VAL A 298 48.05 -25.71 26.77
C VAL A 298 46.89 -25.16 27.61
N ALA A 299 45.99 -24.37 26.99
CA ALA A 299 44.84 -23.77 27.67
C ALA A 299 43.93 -24.84 28.32
N GLY A 300 43.56 -24.64 29.59
CA GLY A 300 42.72 -25.56 30.35
C GLY A 300 41.29 -25.72 29.81
N PRO A 301 40.60 -26.84 30.13
CA PRO A 301 39.33 -27.26 29.53
C PRO A 301 38.19 -26.23 29.69
N LEU A 302 38.11 -25.55 30.83
CA LEU A 302 37.12 -24.48 31.09
C LEU A 302 37.23 -23.30 30.12
N ARG A 303 38.44 -22.96 29.67
CA ARG A 303 38.66 -21.85 28.73
C ARG A 303 38.25 -22.22 27.30
N ARG A 304 38.40 -23.50 26.92
CA ARG A 304 37.92 -24.03 25.63
C ARG A 304 36.39 -24.07 25.58
N LEU A 305 35.75 -24.52 26.67
CA LEU A 305 34.30 -24.53 26.83
C LEU A 305 33.70 -23.13 26.73
N ARG A 306 34.27 -22.15 27.44
CA ARG A 306 33.82 -20.74 27.36
C ARG A 306 33.94 -20.18 25.94
N ASN A 307 35.05 -20.44 25.26
CA ASN A 307 35.27 -19.95 23.90
C ASN A 307 34.32 -20.64 22.90
N ALA A 308 34.09 -21.94 23.04
CA ALA A 308 33.13 -22.68 22.22
C ALA A 308 31.70 -22.18 22.43
N ALA A 309 31.31 -21.88 23.68
CA ALA A 309 30.00 -21.30 24.00
C ALA A 309 29.83 -19.90 23.37
N LEU A 310 30.85 -19.06 23.41
CA LEU A 310 30.81 -17.72 22.79
C LEU A 310 30.73 -17.79 21.27
N VAL A 311 31.47 -18.71 20.64
CA VAL A 311 31.38 -18.94 19.19
C VAL A 311 30.01 -19.51 18.82
N GLY A 312 29.50 -20.48 19.59
CA GLY A 312 28.16 -21.03 19.39
C GLY A 312 27.06 -19.98 19.50
N ALA A 313 27.12 -19.11 20.52
CA ALA A 313 26.19 -18.00 20.67
C ALA A 313 26.26 -17.00 19.50
N ALA A 314 27.46 -16.68 19.01
CA ALA A 314 27.64 -15.79 17.86
C ALA A 314 27.08 -16.40 16.57
N VAL A 315 27.35 -17.68 16.30
CA VAL A 315 26.81 -18.40 15.13
C VAL A 315 25.28 -18.48 15.21
N THR A 316 24.74 -18.82 16.39
CA THR A 316 23.28 -18.88 16.60
C THR A 316 22.64 -17.52 16.38
N GLY A 317 23.23 -16.44 16.89
CA GLY A 317 22.75 -15.08 16.67
C GLY A 317 22.75 -14.66 15.20
N VAL A 318 23.78 -15.04 14.44
CA VAL A 318 23.84 -14.80 12.98
C VAL A 318 22.75 -15.60 12.26
N VAL A 319 22.61 -16.90 12.54
CA VAL A 319 21.59 -17.75 11.90
C VAL A 319 20.18 -17.26 12.23
N ALA A 320 19.89 -16.91 13.49
CA ALA A 320 18.58 -16.39 13.88
C ALA A 320 18.26 -15.04 13.23
N ALA A 321 19.26 -14.16 13.05
CA ALA A 321 19.07 -12.86 12.43
C ALA A 321 18.98 -12.91 10.89
N ASN A 322 19.63 -13.89 10.24
CA ASN A 322 19.68 -13.98 8.78
C ASN A 322 18.72 -15.04 8.22
N GLY A 323 18.39 -16.09 8.97
CA GLY A 323 17.61 -17.25 8.50
C GLY A 323 16.27 -16.89 7.86
N PRO A 324 15.38 -16.16 8.55
CA PRO A 324 14.10 -15.75 8.00
C PRO A 324 14.22 -14.91 6.72
N VAL A 325 15.18 -13.99 6.67
CA VAL A 325 15.43 -13.14 5.49
C VAL A 325 15.93 -13.98 4.31
N VAL A 326 16.80 -14.96 4.56
CA VAL A 326 17.31 -15.85 3.51
C VAL A 326 16.20 -16.75 2.96
N VAL A 327 15.30 -17.24 3.81
CA VAL A 327 14.14 -18.04 3.37
C VAL A 327 13.18 -17.18 2.55
N ASP A 328 12.76 -16.01 3.05
CA ASP A 328 11.88 -15.09 2.31
C ASP A 328 12.47 -14.68 0.96
N VAL A 329 13.75 -14.35 0.90
CA VAL A 329 14.42 -14.02 -0.37
C VAL A 329 14.52 -15.26 -1.28
N ALA A 330 14.80 -16.45 -0.73
CA ALA A 330 14.88 -17.67 -1.52
C ALA A 330 13.51 -18.04 -2.10
N ASP A 331 12.45 -17.98 -1.31
CA ASP A 331 11.08 -18.29 -1.73
C ASP A 331 10.64 -17.31 -2.82
N ARG A 332 10.92 -16.00 -2.68
CA ARG A 332 10.67 -15.01 -3.73
C ARG A 332 11.44 -15.30 -5.02
N LEU A 333 12.73 -15.65 -4.93
CA LEU A 333 13.53 -15.96 -6.11
C LEU A 333 13.07 -17.24 -6.82
N VAL A 334 12.63 -18.25 -6.06
CA VAL A 334 12.07 -19.50 -6.60
C VAL A 334 10.73 -19.20 -7.26
N TYR A 335 9.82 -18.51 -6.58
CA TYR A 335 8.54 -18.11 -7.14
C TYR A 335 8.70 -17.25 -8.39
N ASP A 336 9.61 -16.27 -8.37
CA ASP A 336 9.95 -15.45 -9.54
C ASP A 336 10.50 -16.28 -10.69
N PHE A 337 11.30 -17.31 -10.41
CA PHE A 337 11.82 -18.20 -11.43
C PHE A 337 10.72 -19.10 -12.01
N GLU A 338 9.87 -19.68 -11.17
CA GLU A 338 8.78 -20.58 -11.54
C GLU A 338 7.72 -19.86 -12.37
N ARG A 339 7.23 -18.71 -11.90
CA ARG A 339 6.19 -17.93 -12.61
C ARG A 339 6.62 -17.42 -13.99
N ASN A 340 7.93 -17.33 -14.22
CA ASN A 340 8.49 -16.90 -15.49
C ASN A 340 8.72 -18.06 -16.48
N GLN A 341 8.52 -19.31 -16.07
CA GLN A 341 8.59 -20.46 -16.98
C GLN A 341 7.38 -20.48 -17.92
N GLN A 342 7.60 -20.96 -19.14
CA GLN A 342 6.53 -21.07 -20.14
C GLN A 342 5.42 -22.02 -19.67
N ASP A 343 5.78 -23.20 -19.15
CA ASP A 343 4.83 -24.19 -18.66
C ASP A 343 3.92 -23.63 -17.56
N TYR A 344 4.46 -22.80 -16.66
CA TYR A 344 3.65 -22.12 -15.64
C TYR A 344 2.66 -21.15 -16.27
N LYS A 345 3.10 -20.32 -17.21
CA LYS A 345 2.25 -19.32 -17.87
C LYS A 345 1.15 -19.95 -18.72
N GLN A 346 1.46 -21.06 -19.39
CA GLN A 346 0.49 -21.85 -20.15
C GLN A 346 -0.55 -22.54 -19.26
N GLN A 347 -0.25 -22.76 -17.98
CA GLN A 347 -1.19 -23.37 -17.05
C GLN A 347 -1.99 -22.32 -16.26
N TYR A 348 -1.33 -21.28 -15.76
CA TYR A 348 -1.90 -20.36 -14.77
C TYR A 348 -2.05 -18.92 -15.28
N GLY A 349 -1.52 -18.59 -16.45
CA GLY A 349 -1.39 -17.22 -16.92
C GLY A 349 -0.29 -16.44 -16.20
N PHE A 350 -0.35 -15.10 -16.29
CA PHE A 350 0.70 -14.23 -15.76
C PHE A 350 0.17 -12.85 -15.39
N TRP A 351 0.54 -12.36 -14.20
CA TRP A 351 0.28 -11.00 -13.77
C TRP A 351 1.49 -10.09 -13.98
N GLU A 352 1.22 -8.85 -14.38
CA GLU A 352 2.19 -7.75 -14.37
C GLU A 352 1.57 -6.49 -13.73
N THR A 353 2.39 -5.68 -13.06
CA THR A 353 1.93 -4.39 -12.51
C THR A 353 2.33 -3.26 -13.43
N VAL A 354 1.36 -2.41 -13.76
CA VAL A 354 1.54 -1.18 -14.53
C VAL A 354 1.35 0.01 -13.58
N GLU A 355 2.36 0.86 -13.49
CA GLU A 355 2.26 2.11 -12.73
C GLU A 355 2.07 3.29 -13.66
N LEU A 356 0.97 4.03 -13.46
CA LEU A 356 0.81 5.34 -14.08
C LEU A 356 1.84 6.33 -13.50
N SER A 357 2.21 7.32 -14.33
CA SER A 357 3.02 8.44 -13.85
C SER A 357 2.31 9.16 -12.69
N GLU A 358 3.10 9.73 -11.78
CA GLU A 358 2.59 10.32 -10.53
C GLU A 358 1.47 11.35 -10.75
N GLU A 359 1.52 12.10 -11.86
CA GLU A 359 0.50 13.09 -12.23
C GLU A 359 -0.87 12.47 -12.58
N TYR A 360 -0.89 11.24 -13.12
CA TYR A 360 -2.11 10.54 -13.52
C TYR A 360 -2.57 9.49 -12.52
N ARG A 361 -1.89 9.35 -11.37
CA ARG A 361 -2.41 8.53 -10.27
C ARG A 361 -3.66 9.20 -9.70
N LEU A 362 -4.76 8.46 -9.70
CA LEU A 362 -6.04 8.89 -9.15
C LEU A 362 -6.73 7.71 -8.49
N SER A 363 -7.60 8.00 -7.52
CA SER A 363 -8.43 7.00 -6.84
C SER A 363 -9.64 6.65 -7.71
N ALA A 364 -9.40 6.07 -8.88
CA ALA A 364 -10.46 5.73 -9.80
C ALA A 364 -11.25 4.52 -9.29
N VAL A 365 -12.57 4.63 -9.34
CA VAL A 365 -13.52 3.64 -8.78
C VAL A 365 -14.46 3.10 -9.87
N HIS A 366 -14.51 3.75 -11.02
CA HIS A 366 -15.20 3.27 -12.21
C HIS A 366 -14.20 3.09 -13.34
N ALA A 367 -14.37 2.01 -14.10
CA ALA A 367 -13.59 1.73 -15.30
C ALA A 367 -14.51 1.31 -16.44
N ALA A 368 -14.27 1.86 -17.64
CA ALA A 368 -15.06 1.54 -18.83
C ALA A 368 -14.16 1.38 -20.06
N LEU A 369 -14.30 0.26 -20.78
CA LEU A 369 -13.59 0.03 -22.04
C LEU A 369 -14.31 0.74 -23.20
N LEU A 370 -13.69 1.78 -23.73
CA LEU A 370 -14.25 2.55 -24.83
C LEU A 370 -14.05 1.84 -26.17
N SER A 371 -14.93 2.09 -27.15
CA SER A 371 -14.81 1.56 -28.52
C SER A 371 -13.56 2.03 -29.29
N SER A 372 -12.82 3.00 -28.75
CA SER A 372 -11.49 3.39 -29.22
C SER A 372 -10.38 2.39 -28.80
N GLY A 373 -10.69 1.42 -27.93
CA GLY A 373 -9.73 0.51 -27.31
C GLY A 373 -9.04 1.06 -26.06
N LYS A 374 -9.35 2.30 -25.67
CA LYS A 374 -8.83 2.95 -24.46
C LYS A 374 -9.75 2.71 -23.27
N VAL A 375 -9.24 2.92 -22.07
CA VAL A 375 -9.99 2.78 -20.82
C VAL A 375 -10.27 4.15 -20.21
N LEU A 376 -11.53 4.47 -19.98
CA LEU A 376 -11.95 5.61 -19.17
C LEU A 376 -11.93 5.22 -17.70
N LEU A 377 -11.18 5.96 -16.89
CA LEU A 377 -11.08 5.78 -15.44
C LEU A 377 -11.66 7.02 -14.75
N ILE A 378 -12.70 6.82 -13.93
CA ILE A 378 -13.43 7.90 -13.27
C ILE A 378 -13.17 7.80 -11.77
N ALA A 379 -12.54 8.82 -11.21
CA ALA A 379 -12.42 8.98 -9.76
C ALA A 379 -13.49 9.90 -9.20
N GLY A 380 -13.86 10.95 -9.93
CA GLY A 380 -14.57 12.05 -9.30
C GLY A 380 -13.65 12.74 -8.29
N SER A 381 -14.07 12.95 -7.04
CA SER A 381 -13.11 13.30 -5.98
C SER A 381 -12.22 12.11 -5.56
N GLY A 382 -12.64 10.87 -5.86
CA GLY A 382 -11.90 9.66 -5.54
C GLY A 382 -11.99 9.29 -4.07
N ASN A 383 -13.21 9.36 -3.51
CA ASN A 383 -13.51 9.17 -2.10
C ASN A 383 -12.65 10.04 -1.17
N ASN A 384 -12.47 11.32 -1.53
CA ASN A 384 -11.59 12.23 -0.79
C ASN A 384 -12.27 13.58 -0.55
N ALA A 385 -12.59 13.84 0.73
CA ALA A 385 -13.31 15.04 1.15
C ALA A 385 -12.57 16.34 0.78
N GLU A 386 -11.23 16.39 0.89
CA GLU A 386 -10.46 17.59 0.54
C GLU A 386 -10.56 17.93 -0.96
N ARG A 387 -10.50 16.91 -1.82
CA ARG A 387 -10.69 17.08 -3.28
C ARG A 387 -12.12 17.48 -3.62
N PHE A 388 -13.11 16.94 -2.91
CA PHE A 388 -14.50 17.32 -3.07
C PHE A 388 -14.73 18.79 -2.69
N GLU A 389 -14.29 19.22 -1.50
CA GLU A 389 -14.39 20.60 -1.03
C GLU A 389 -13.67 21.59 -1.95
N ALA A 390 -12.57 21.15 -2.59
CA ALA A 390 -11.85 21.93 -3.60
C ALA A 390 -12.53 21.98 -4.97
N GLY A 391 -13.59 21.20 -5.20
CA GLY A 391 -14.24 21.04 -6.51
C GLY A 391 -13.33 20.42 -7.57
N THR A 392 -12.34 19.62 -7.15
CA THR A 392 -11.36 18.99 -8.05
C THR A 392 -11.77 17.56 -8.36
N PHE A 393 -12.57 17.41 -9.42
CA PHE A 393 -13.02 16.11 -9.91
C PHE A 393 -12.16 15.66 -11.09
N ARG A 394 -11.76 14.38 -11.09
CA ARG A 394 -10.81 13.86 -12.07
C ARG A 394 -11.30 12.59 -12.75
N SER A 395 -10.97 12.51 -14.04
CA SER A 395 -11.05 11.32 -14.85
C SER A 395 -9.84 11.29 -15.78
N ILE A 396 -9.40 10.09 -16.15
CA ILE A 396 -8.36 9.93 -17.17
C ILE A 396 -8.83 8.96 -18.24
N VAL A 397 -8.31 9.12 -19.45
CA VAL A 397 -8.35 8.09 -20.49
C VAL A 397 -6.95 7.53 -20.62
N TRP A 398 -6.83 6.22 -20.45
CA TRP A 398 -5.59 5.46 -20.52
C TRP A 398 -5.60 4.56 -21.75
N ASP A 399 -4.53 4.61 -22.54
CA ASP A 399 -4.32 3.72 -23.68
C ASP A 399 -3.50 2.48 -23.23
N PRO A 400 -4.12 1.28 -23.19
CA PRO A 400 -3.43 0.07 -22.73
C PRO A 400 -2.36 -0.44 -23.70
N VAL A 401 -2.33 0.05 -24.94
CA VAL A 401 -1.37 -0.36 -25.97
C VAL A 401 -0.12 0.51 -25.92
N THR A 402 -0.28 1.84 -25.86
CA THR A 402 0.85 2.77 -25.86
C THR A 402 1.31 3.19 -24.46
N GLY A 403 0.44 3.03 -23.46
CA GLY A 403 0.62 3.59 -22.12
C GLY A 403 0.32 5.09 -22.03
N ASP A 404 -0.10 5.74 -23.14
CA ASP A 404 -0.43 7.16 -23.15
C ASP A 404 -1.63 7.42 -22.24
N THR A 405 -1.54 8.48 -21.45
CA THR A 405 -2.59 8.85 -20.50
C THR A 405 -2.95 10.32 -20.68
N LYS A 406 -4.24 10.61 -20.61
CA LYS A 406 -4.77 11.97 -20.74
C LYS A 406 -5.79 12.23 -19.65
N GLU A 407 -5.64 13.35 -18.96
CA GLU A 407 -6.68 13.85 -18.05
C GLU A 407 -7.87 14.42 -18.83
N VAL A 408 -9.06 14.08 -18.38
CA VAL A 408 -10.33 14.59 -18.90
C VAL A 408 -10.93 15.52 -17.86
N PRO A 409 -11.30 16.77 -18.22
CA PRO A 409 -12.03 17.64 -17.32
C PRO A 409 -13.36 17.02 -16.88
N THR A 410 -13.49 16.73 -15.58
CA THR A 410 -14.70 16.13 -15.00
C THR A 410 -15.57 17.23 -14.39
N PRO A 411 -16.82 17.40 -14.87
CA PRO A 411 -17.61 18.60 -14.57
C PRO A 411 -18.22 18.63 -13.16
N GLU A 412 -18.60 17.46 -12.64
CA GLU A 412 -19.23 17.25 -11.34
C GLU A 412 -18.65 15.98 -10.70
N ASP A 413 -18.97 15.69 -9.45
CA ASP A 413 -18.46 14.48 -8.80
C ASP A 413 -19.25 13.23 -9.24
N LEU A 414 -18.77 12.61 -10.31
CA LEU A 414 -19.34 11.39 -10.87
C LEU A 414 -18.92 10.13 -10.10
N PHE A 415 -18.18 10.25 -8.99
CA PHE A 415 -17.98 9.14 -8.05
C PHE A 415 -19.33 8.59 -7.63
N CYS A 416 -19.48 7.26 -7.65
CA CYS A 416 -20.71 6.55 -7.29
C CYS A 416 -21.89 6.74 -8.24
N GLY A 417 -21.66 7.31 -9.43
CA GLY A 417 -22.66 7.29 -10.50
C GLY A 417 -22.83 5.90 -11.11
N GLY A 418 -24.01 5.64 -11.67
CA GLY A 418 -24.25 4.49 -12.53
C GLY A 418 -23.88 4.81 -13.98
N HIS A 419 -23.62 3.76 -14.78
CA HIS A 419 -23.21 3.92 -16.17
C HIS A 419 -23.76 2.82 -17.07
N ALA A 420 -24.08 3.19 -18.32
CA ALA A 420 -24.54 2.27 -19.36
C ALA A 420 -24.13 2.75 -20.76
N TYR A 421 -23.81 1.82 -21.67
CA TYR A 421 -23.48 2.18 -23.05
C TYR A 421 -24.75 2.46 -23.87
N LEU A 422 -24.72 3.57 -24.60
CA LEU A 422 -25.74 3.94 -25.57
C LEU A 422 -25.48 3.26 -26.93
N PRO A 423 -26.49 3.15 -27.82
CA PRO A 423 -26.32 2.52 -29.13
C PRO A 423 -25.21 3.10 -30.00
N ASN A 424 -24.87 4.38 -29.82
CA ASN A 424 -23.78 5.04 -30.58
C ASN A 424 -22.37 4.74 -30.02
N GLY A 425 -22.26 4.06 -28.87
CA GLY A 425 -21.00 3.78 -28.18
C GLY A 425 -20.60 4.80 -27.11
N ASN A 426 -21.35 5.89 -26.95
CA ASN A 426 -21.13 6.81 -25.83
C ASN A 426 -21.53 6.12 -24.52
N LEU A 427 -20.86 6.50 -23.43
CA LEU A 427 -21.20 6.01 -22.10
C LEU A 427 -22.10 7.05 -21.41
N LEU A 428 -23.34 6.69 -21.13
CA LEU A 428 -24.20 7.47 -20.23
C LEU A 428 -23.71 7.25 -18.81
N ILE A 429 -23.54 8.33 -18.06
CA ILE A 429 -23.18 8.34 -16.64
C ILE A 429 -24.20 9.23 -15.94
N ALA A 430 -24.83 8.72 -14.88
CA ALA A 430 -25.83 9.47 -14.14
C ALA A 430 -25.77 9.15 -12.65
N GLY A 431 -26.17 10.12 -11.84
CA GLY A 431 -25.95 10.08 -10.41
C GLY A 431 -24.60 10.66 -10.01
N GLY A 432 -24.18 10.36 -8.79
CA GLY A 432 -22.89 10.74 -8.26
C GLY A 432 -22.98 11.18 -6.80
N THR A 433 -21.98 11.93 -6.35
CA THR A 433 -21.93 12.44 -4.97
C THR A 433 -22.14 13.95 -4.93
N ARG A 434 -23.17 14.38 -4.19
CA ARG A 434 -23.42 15.79 -3.86
C ARG A 434 -22.70 16.23 -2.57
N ARG A 435 -22.32 15.29 -1.72
CA ARG A 435 -21.59 15.55 -0.46
C ARG A 435 -20.90 14.30 0.06
N TYR A 436 -19.68 14.47 0.60
CA TYR A 436 -19.00 13.48 1.43
C TYR A 436 -19.11 13.87 2.89
N GLU A 437 -19.17 12.86 3.77
CA GLU A 437 -18.88 13.06 5.18
C GLU A 437 -17.39 12.90 5.46
N ARG A 438 -16.86 13.74 6.37
CA ARG A 438 -15.59 13.50 7.04
C ARG A 438 -15.81 12.42 8.10
N LEU A 439 -15.12 11.30 7.95
CA LEU A 439 -14.71 10.50 9.12
C LEU A 439 -13.55 11.23 9.80
N ASP A 440 -13.82 12.39 10.42
CA ASP A 440 -12.88 12.89 11.44
C ASP A 440 -12.87 11.87 12.59
N GLU A 441 -11.74 11.70 13.30
CA GLU A 441 -11.56 10.76 14.42
C GLU A 441 -12.57 10.91 15.60
N GLN A 442 -13.59 11.76 15.48
CA GLN A 442 -14.63 12.00 16.49
C GLN A 442 -15.98 12.27 15.81
N VAL A 443 -16.74 11.20 15.54
CA VAL A 443 -18.17 11.29 15.24
C VAL A 443 -18.94 11.52 16.55
N ASP A 444 -18.77 12.71 17.11
CA ASP A 444 -19.30 13.00 18.44
C ASP A 444 -20.70 13.66 18.38
N ARG A 445 -21.06 14.35 17.30
CA ARG A 445 -22.34 15.09 17.18
C ARG A 445 -23.39 14.30 16.40
N ALA A 446 -24.61 14.20 16.89
CA ALA A 446 -25.69 13.56 16.15
C ALA A 446 -26.12 14.41 14.93
N ALA A 447 -26.38 13.80 13.79
CA ALA A 447 -26.85 14.46 12.59
C ALA A 447 -27.88 13.59 11.85
N GLY A 448 -28.75 14.20 11.05
CA GLY A 448 -29.76 13.48 10.29
C GLY A 448 -30.72 14.42 9.58
N VAL A 449 -31.78 13.87 9.02
CA VAL A 449 -32.75 14.59 8.20
C VAL A 449 -34.01 14.90 9.01
N LEU A 450 -34.49 16.14 8.92
CA LEU A 450 -35.83 16.53 9.36
C LEU A 450 -36.72 16.81 8.16
N SER A 451 -37.95 16.30 8.20
CA SER A 451 -39.01 16.61 7.25
C SER A 451 -39.85 17.78 7.76
N LEU A 452 -40.01 18.80 6.92
CA LEU A 452 -40.87 19.94 7.14
C LEU A 452 -42.12 19.81 6.28
N THR A 453 -43.28 19.96 6.90
CA THR A 453 -44.58 20.03 6.25
C THR A 453 -45.13 21.43 6.43
N ASN A 454 -45.61 22.07 5.37
CA ASN A 454 -46.17 23.41 5.33
C ASN A 454 -47.62 23.36 4.88
N GLU A 455 -48.52 23.57 5.82
CA GLU A 455 -49.96 23.67 5.58
C GLU A 455 -50.36 25.11 5.17
N HIS A 456 -49.43 26.07 5.19
CA HIS A 456 -49.67 27.47 4.81
C HIS A 456 -49.72 27.62 3.28
N ASP A 457 -50.53 28.55 2.79
CA ASP A 457 -50.73 28.85 1.37
C ASP A 457 -49.59 29.68 0.72
N GLU A 458 -48.49 29.92 1.44
CA GLU A 458 -47.31 30.64 0.96
C GLU A 458 -46.04 29.78 1.17
N PRO A 459 -45.09 29.80 0.22
CA PRO A 459 -43.84 29.05 0.36
C PRO A 459 -42.90 29.75 1.36
N LEU A 460 -42.06 28.97 2.02
CA LEU A 460 -41.11 29.44 3.02
C LEU A 460 -39.69 29.06 2.64
N THR A 461 -38.74 30.00 2.75
CA THR A 461 -37.30 29.70 2.62
C THR A 461 -36.60 29.90 3.95
N LEU A 462 -35.96 28.85 4.46
CA LEU A 462 -35.20 28.87 5.70
C LEU A 462 -33.70 28.89 5.39
N PRO A 463 -32.92 29.87 5.87
CA PRO A 463 -31.50 29.97 5.56
C PRO A 463 -30.68 28.84 6.24
N VAL A 464 -29.46 28.62 5.75
CA VAL A 464 -28.43 27.84 6.47
C VAL A 464 -28.29 28.38 7.89
N GLY A 465 -28.24 27.49 8.88
CA GLY A 465 -28.16 27.90 10.28
C GLY A 465 -29.51 27.96 11.00
N THR A 466 -30.60 27.49 10.39
CA THR A 466 -31.94 27.52 11.00
C THR A 466 -32.01 26.52 12.15
N THR A 467 -32.52 26.98 13.30
CA THR A 467 -32.56 26.20 14.52
C THR A 467 -33.80 25.31 14.63
N PHE A 468 -33.59 24.07 15.03
CA PHE A 468 -34.59 23.08 15.41
C PHE A 468 -34.31 22.54 16.81
N THR A 469 -35.36 22.18 17.54
CA THR A 469 -35.25 21.81 18.97
C THR A 469 -36.05 20.56 19.30
N ASN A 470 -35.47 19.63 20.03
CA ASN A 470 -36.16 18.46 20.57
C ASN A 470 -35.71 18.22 22.02
N GLY A 471 -36.65 18.07 22.96
CA GLY A 471 -36.31 17.81 24.36
C GLY A 471 -35.44 18.88 25.06
N GLY A 472 -35.34 20.09 24.50
CA GLY A 472 -34.44 21.15 24.98
C GLY A 472 -33.03 21.13 24.38
N LEU A 473 -32.77 20.21 23.45
CA LEU A 473 -31.53 20.10 22.67
C LEU A 473 -31.70 20.80 21.32
N THR A 474 -30.60 21.34 20.82
CA THR A 474 -30.56 22.19 19.62
C THR A 474 -29.88 21.49 18.45
N TYR A 475 -30.50 21.60 17.29
CA TYR A 475 -30.01 21.13 16.00
C TYR A 475 -30.07 22.29 15.01
N THR A 476 -29.12 22.37 14.10
CA THR A 476 -29.00 23.50 13.16
C THR A 476 -28.96 22.98 11.73
N SER A 477 -29.72 23.61 10.82
CA SER A 477 -29.65 23.28 9.40
C SER A 477 -28.26 23.57 8.84
N THR A 478 -27.72 22.63 8.08
CA THR A 478 -26.45 22.84 7.36
C THR A 478 -26.66 23.38 5.94
N GLU A 479 -27.93 23.51 5.54
CA GLU A 479 -28.34 23.98 4.21
C GLU A 479 -29.54 24.93 4.27
N GLU A 480 -29.78 25.61 3.14
CA GLU A 480 -31.00 26.39 2.90
C GLU A 480 -32.13 25.42 2.50
N VAL A 481 -33.31 25.61 3.09
CA VAL A 481 -34.51 24.83 2.77
C VAL A 481 -35.50 25.70 2.05
N ARG A 482 -36.02 25.21 0.93
CA ARG A 482 -37.15 25.82 0.23
C ARG A 482 -38.37 24.93 0.42
N LEU A 483 -39.24 25.33 1.33
CA LEU A 483 -40.46 24.64 1.68
C LEU A 483 -41.62 25.18 0.83
N PRO A 484 -42.19 24.37 -0.08
CA PRO A 484 -43.30 24.82 -0.94
C PRO A 484 -44.54 25.22 -0.13
N ALA A 485 -45.48 25.92 -0.76
CA ALA A 485 -46.80 26.18 -0.19
C ALA A 485 -47.68 24.92 -0.25
N ALA A 486 -48.68 24.83 0.64
CA ALA A 486 -49.80 23.93 0.44
C ALA A 486 -50.54 24.27 -0.87
N HIS A 487 -50.93 23.26 -1.62
CA HIS A 487 -51.59 23.41 -2.92
C HIS A 487 -52.70 22.38 -3.13
N GLU A 488 -53.63 22.69 -4.04
CA GLU A 488 -54.74 21.81 -4.38
C GLU A 488 -54.36 20.93 -5.58
N MET A 489 -54.54 19.62 -5.43
CA MET A 489 -54.32 18.63 -6.48
C MET A 489 -55.42 18.71 -7.55
N PRO A 490 -55.19 18.19 -8.77
CA PRO A 490 -56.19 18.22 -9.85
C PRO A 490 -57.54 17.56 -9.52
N ASP A 491 -57.59 16.69 -8.50
CA ASP A 491 -58.79 16.02 -8.00
C ASP A 491 -59.52 16.80 -6.88
N GLY A 492 -59.02 17.97 -6.49
CA GLY A 492 -59.58 18.83 -5.46
C GLY A 492 -59.13 18.50 -4.02
N SER A 493 -58.18 17.58 -3.84
CA SER A 493 -57.59 17.31 -2.52
C SER A 493 -56.50 18.35 -2.18
N ALA A 494 -56.41 18.76 -0.91
CA ALA A 494 -55.35 19.64 -0.44
C ALA A 494 -54.11 18.81 -0.11
N MET A 495 -52.95 19.25 -0.60
CA MET A 495 -51.65 18.65 -0.35
C MET A 495 -50.72 19.70 0.27
N ASP A 496 -50.09 19.34 1.38
CA ASP A 496 -49.17 20.22 2.07
C ASP A 496 -47.86 20.36 1.29
N GLY A 497 -47.18 21.49 1.42
CA GLY A 497 -45.82 21.63 0.90
C GLY A 497 -44.85 20.84 1.78
N VAL A 498 -44.02 19.98 1.20
CA VAL A 498 -43.05 19.18 1.95
C VAL A 498 -41.63 19.51 1.47
N ALA A 499 -40.70 19.62 2.41
CA ALA A 499 -39.27 19.69 2.12
C ALA A 499 -38.47 19.08 3.27
N ASP A 500 -37.35 18.44 2.94
CA ASP A 500 -36.44 17.87 3.92
C ASP A 500 -35.22 18.77 4.13
N VAL A 501 -34.60 18.63 5.31
CA VAL A 501 -33.40 19.39 5.69
C VAL A 501 -32.43 18.55 6.48
N TRP A 502 -31.15 18.63 6.13
CA TRP A 502 -30.08 18.10 6.95
C TRP A 502 -29.79 19.01 8.15
N VAL A 503 -29.84 18.42 9.35
CA VAL A 503 -29.50 19.09 10.61
C VAL A 503 -28.35 18.41 11.34
N GLU A 504 -27.57 19.20 12.06
CA GLU A 504 -26.54 18.71 12.97
C GLU A 504 -26.79 19.23 14.38
N ALA A 505 -26.59 18.38 15.38
CA ALA A 505 -26.63 18.74 16.79
C ALA A 505 -25.56 19.77 17.14
N GLU A 506 -25.89 20.75 17.98
CA GLU A 506 -24.88 21.69 18.49
C GLU A 506 -23.90 21.03 19.49
N GLY A 507 -24.29 19.91 20.11
CA GLY A 507 -23.52 19.17 21.12
C GLY A 507 -23.17 17.73 20.74
N THR A 508 -22.35 17.09 21.59
CA THR A 508 -21.63 15.83 21.30
C THR A 508 -22.10 14.59 22.10
N GLY A 509 -23.19 14.71 22.84
CA GLY A 509 -23.68 13.65 23.72
C GLY A 509 -24.67 12.69 23.04
N ASP A 510 -24.85 11.49 23.58
CA ASP A 510 -25.85 10.52 23.09
C ASP A 510 -27.28 11.02 23.30
N GLU A 511 -27.48 12.01 24.18
CA GLU A 511 -28.77 12.67 24.36
C GLU A 511 -29.28 13.35 23.09
N TYR A 512 -28.39 13.68 22.13
CA TYR A 512 -28.76 14.27 20.85
C TYR A 512 -29.24 13.23 19.82
N VAL A 513 -29.14 11.93 20.13
CA VAL A 513 -29.56 10.86 19.22
C VAL A 513 -31.08 10.72 19.22
N VAL A 514 -31.67 10.68 18.03
CA VAL A 514 -33.11 10.50 17.80
C VAL A 514 -33.31 9.33 16.85
N GLU A 515 -33.45 8.12 17.39
CA GLU A 515 -33.65 6.90 16.59
C GLU A 515 -35.09 6.77 16.08
N GLU A 516 -36.07 7.10 16.93
CA GLU A 516 -37.50 7.05 16.60
C GLU A 516 -38.01 8.41 16.10
N GLU A 517 -39.11 8.41 15.34
CA GLU A 517 -39.74 9.65 14.90
C GLU A 517 -40.14 10.56 16.07
N ARG A 518 -39.68 11.80 16.02
CA ARG A 518 -39.99 12.87 16.98
C ARG A 518 -40.38 14.15 16.26
N THR A 519 -41.18 14.97 16.95
CA THR A 519 -41.49 16.34 16.50
C THR A 519 -40.41 17.30 16.99
N PHE A 520 -39.98 18.21 16.12
CA PHE A 520 -39.02 19.26 16.44
C PHE A 520 -39.73 20.61 16.49
N GLY A 521 -39.38 21.44 17.47
CA GLY A 521 -39.75 22.85 17.49
C GLY A 521 -38.80 23.66 16.62
N ALA A 522 -39.33 24.51 15.75
CA ALA A 522 -38.52 25.38 14.90
C ALA A 522 -38.68 26.85 15.36
N PRO A 523 -37.90 27.32 16.36
CA PRO A 523 -38.04 28.66 16.94
C PRO A 523 -37.81 29.80 15.94
N ASP A 524 -37.02 29.53 14.90
CA ASP A 524 -36.64 30.50 13.88
C ASP A 524 -37.70 30.67 12.77
N LEU A 525 -38.82 29.93 12.83
CA LEU A 525 -39.93 30.11 11.88
C LEU A 525 -40.52 31.53 11.98
N PRO A 526 -40.79 32.19 10.83
CA PRO A 526 -41.54 33.45 10.79
C PRO A 526 -42.90 33.30 11.49
N ALA A 527 -43.39 34.38 12.10
CA ALA A 527 -44.58 34.33 12.94
C ALA A 527 -45.85 33.86 12.21
N GLU A 528 -45.93 34.10 10.91
CA GLU A 528 -47.06 33.68 10.05
C GLU A 528 -47.10 32.17 9.79
N HIS A 529 -45.95 31.49 9.73
CA HIS A 529 -45.87 30.03 9.52
C HIS A 529 -45.92 29.21 10.83
N ARG A 530 -45.97 29.86 12.00
CA ARG A 530 -45.95 29.17 13.30
C ARG A 530 -47.28 28.48 13.58
N GLY A 531 -47.25 27.16 13.66
CA GLY A 531 -48.43 26.32 13.93
C GLY A 531 -49.01 25.65 12.69
N GLU A 532 -48.56 26.07 11.50
CA GLU A 532 -48.91 25.47 10.20
C GLU A 532 -47.71 24.80 9.53
N VAL A 533 -46.48 25.10 9.99
CA VAL A 533 -45.29 24.32 9.67
C VAL A 533 -45.01 23.31 10.79
N HIS A 534 -44.95 22.04 10.39
CA HIS A 534 -44.66 20.92 11.27
C HIS A 534 -43.33 20.28 10.90
N VAL A 535 -42.46 20.07 11.89
CA VAL A 535 -41.14 19.48 11.67
C VAL A 535 -41.06 18.16 12.41
N ARG A 536 -40.70 17.09 11.69
CA ARG A 536 -40.52 15.75 12.24
C ARG A 536 -39.21 15.15 11.74
N GLY A 537 -38.64 14.22 12.50
CA GLY A 537 -37.45 13.50 12.07
C GLY A 537 -37.17 12.31 12.96
N ALA A 538 -36.49 11.33 12.38
CA ALA A 538 -35.92 10.14 13.01
C ALA A 538 -34.52 9.93 12.44
N GLY A 539 -33.76 8.97 12.96
CA GLY A 539 -32.42 8.66 12.45
C GLY A 539 -31.42 9.82 12.58
N VAL A 540 -31.60 10.74 13.54
CA VAL A 540 -30.56 11.73 13.87
C VAL A 540 -29.57 11.02 14.78
N THR A 541 -28.53 10.38 14.22
CA THR A 541 -27.63 9.51 14.97
C THR A 541 -26.18 9.96 14.87
N LYS A 542 -25.30 9.23 15.56
CA LYS A 542 -23.85 9.36 15.44
C LYS A 542 -23.27 8.40 14.39
N ASP A 543 -24.08 7.71 13.61
CA ASP A 543 -23.60 6.87 12.51
C ASP A 543 -23.55 7.71 11.24
N LYS A 544 -22.57 8.61 11.21
CA LYS A 544 -22.36 9.60 10.16
C LYS A 544 -21.87 8.94 8.86
N GLN A 545 -22.79 8.56 8.00
CA GLN A 545 -22.52 8.32 6.57
C GLN A 545 -23.43 9.20 5.71
N ASN A 546 -23.13 10.49 5.65
CA ASN A 546 -23.84 11.47 4.83
C ASN A 546 -23.37 11.43 3.37
N PHE A 547 -23.62 10.31 2.70
CA PHE A 547 -23.49 10.20 1.25
C PHE A 547 -24.77 10.66 0.59
N GLN A 548 -24.71 11.81 -0.07
CA GLN A 548 -25.86 12.43 -0.74
C GLN A 548 -25.80 12.21 -2.24
N GLY A 549 -26.91 11.79 -2.83
CA GLY A 549 -27.10 11.65 -4.26
C GLY A 549 -26.94 12.95 -5.02
N LEU A 550 -26.44 12.82 -6.23
CA LEU A 550 -26.37 13.89 -7.23
C LEU A 550 -27.36 13.58 -8.36
N ASP A 551 -28.00 14.60 -8.92
CA ASP A 551 -28.94 14.52 -10.05
C ASP A 551 -28.23 14.71 -11.42
N ALA A 552 -26.90 14.61 -11.42
CA ALA A 552 -26.09 14.84 -12.60
C ALA A 552 -26.28 13.74 -13.65
N SER A 553 -26.19 14.13 -14.92
CA SER A 553 -26.21 13.19 -16.04
C SER A 553 -25.36 13.74 -17.20
N TYR A 554 -24.54 12.85 -17.75
CA TYR A 554 -23.59 13.14 -18.82
C TYR A 554 -23.47 11.97 -19.78
N GLU A 555 -23.31 12.25 -21.07
CA GLU A 555 -22.77 11.31 -22.04
C GLU A 555 -21.26 11.55 -22.17
N PHE A 556 -20.43 10.56 -21.87
CA PHE A 556 -19.04 10.59 -22.28
C PHE A 556 -18.96 10.27 -23.77
N ASP A 557 -18.60 11.27 -24.57
CA ASP A 557 -18.43 11.10 -26.01
C ASP A 557 -17.06 10.51 -26.31
N VAL A 558 -17.04 9.28 -26.80
CA VAL A 558 -15.81 8.50 -27.05
C VAL A 558 -14.95 9.13 -28.13
N ALA A 559 -15.55 9.69 -29.18
CA ALA A 559 -14.83 10.27 -30.31
C ALA A 559 -14.04 11.54 -29.94
N THR A 560 -14.59 12.34 -29.02
CA THR A 560 -13.98 13.60 -28.56
C THR A 560 -13.27 13.47 -27.22
N GLU A 561 -13.48 12.35 -26.50
CA GLU A 561 -13.00 12.11 -25.13
C GLU A 561 -13.41 13.24 -24.18
N THR A 562 -14.70 13.59 -24.19
CA THR A 562 -15.27 14.67 -23.35
C THR A 562 -16.64 14.34 -22.80
N TYR A 563 -16.96 14.88 -21.63
CA TYR A 563 -18.31 14.82 -21.05
C TYR A 563 -19.25 15.83 -21.71
N ARG A 564 -20.41 15.36 -22.16
CA ARG A 564 -21.49 16.17 -22.69
C ARG A 564 -22.68 16.13 -21.73
N ARG A 565 -23.09 17.30 -21.26
CA ARG A 565 -24.23 17.44 -20.35
C ARG A 565 -25.54 17.03 -21.04
N THR A 566 -26.38 16.31 -20.33
CA THR A 566 -27.73 15.89 -20.74
C THR A 566 -28.79 16.53 -19.82
N GLY A 567 -30.06 16.15 -19.94
CA GLY A 567 -31.07 16.45 -18.92
C GLY A 567 -30.66 15.83 -17.58
N ARG A 568 -30.97 16.49 -16.46
CA ARG A 568 -30.74 15.95 -15.12
C ARG A 568 -31.74 14.85 -14.80
N LEU A 569 -31.38 13.99 -13.84
CA LEU A 569 -32.34 13.12 -13.19
C LEU A 569 -33.36 13.98 -12.43
N ASP A 570 -34.61 13.54 -12.38
CA ASP A 570 -35.65 14.08 -11.52
C ASP A 570 -35.38 13.68 -10.06
N GLU A 571 -34.86 12.46 -9.82
CA GLU A 571 -34.38 12.00 -8.51
C GLU A 571 -32.85 12.01 -8.42
N ALA A 572 -32.30 12.60 -7.37
CA ALA A 572 -30.87 12.51 -7.12
C ALA A 572 -30.47 11.07 -6.75
N ARG A 573 -29.32 10.59 -7.24
CA ARG A 573 -28.94 9.18 -7.05
C ARG A 573 -27.45 9.02 -6.72
N TRP A 574 -27.16 8.45 -5.56
CA TRP A 574 -25.86 7.85 -5.23
C TRP A 574 -25.99 6.34 -5.31
N TYR A 575 -25.10 5.66 -6.03
CA TYR A 575 -25.18 4.22 -6.33
C TYR A 575 -26.43 3.73 -7.10
N PRO A 576 -26.87 4.42 -8.17
CA PRO A 576 -27.88 3.85 -9.04
C PRO A 576 -27.30 2.78 -9.97
N THR A 577 -28.07 1.73 -10.26
CA THR A 577 -27.80 0.90 -11.44
C THR A 577 -28.42 1.54 -12.67
N LEU A 578 -27.63 1.67 -13.75
CA LEU A 578 -28.16 1.98 -15.08
C LEU A 578 -28.22 0.70 -15.91
N ILE A 579 -29.36 0.45 -16.55
CA ILE A 579 -29.53 -0.70 -17.44
C ILE A 579 -30.16 -0.31 -18.78
N GLY A 580 -29.51 -0.73 -19.87
CA GLY A 580 -30.00 -0.50 -21.22
C GLY A 580 -31.19 -1.39 -21.58
N LEU A 581 -32.27 -0.78 -22.09
CA LEU A 581 -33.52 -1.41 -22.52
C LEU A 581 -33.68 -1.37 -24.05
N ASP A 582 -34.80 -1.91 -24.53
CA ASP A 582 -35.18 -1.90 -25.94
C ASP A 582 -35.13 -0.50 -26.55
N GLY A 583 -34.52 -0.43 -27.74
CA GLY A 583 -34.37 0.81 -28.50
C GLY A 583 -33.28 1.74 -27.95
N GLY A 584 -32.44 1.26 -27.02
CA GLY A 584 -31.29 2.01 -26.49
C GLY A 584 -31.63 3.01 -25.39
N ARG A 585 -32.86 2.98 -24.87
CA ARG A 585 -33.25 3.74 -23.67
C ARG A 585 -32.55 3.14 -22.44
N VAL A 586 -32.35 3.94 -21.40
CA VAL A 586 -31.65 3.47 -20.18
C VAL A 586 -32.52 3.73 -18.96
N LEU A 587 -32.72 2.72 -18.12
CA LEU A 587 -33.46 2.85 -16.87
C LEU A 587 -32.48 3.10 -15.71
N ALA A 588 -32.73 4.14 -14.92
CA ALA A 588 -32.05 4.36 -13.65
C ALA A 588 -32.87 3.71 -12.53
N VAL A 589 -32.19 2.86 -11.75
CA VAL A 589 -32.81 2.07 -10.68
C VAL A 589 -32.08 2.29 -9.37
N SER A 590 -32.86 2.51 -8.30
CA SER A 590 -32.36 2.69 -6.94
C SER A 590 -31.42 3.91 -6.79
N GLY A 591 -30.70 3.94 -5.67
CA GLY A 591 -29.77 4.98 -5.26
C GLY A 591 -30.23 5.69 -3.99
N LEU A 592 -29.32 6.42 -3.36
CA LEU A 592 -29.67 7.37 -2.30
C LEU A 592 -30.01 8.73 -2.89
N ASP A 593 -31.06 9.35 -2.37
CA ASP A 593 -31.49 10.70 -2.72
C ASP A 593 -30.50 11.77 -2.24
N GLU A 594 -30.80 13.04 -2.52
CA GLU A 594 -29.96 14.18 -2.12
C GLU A 594 -29.81 14.36 -0.60
N TYR A 595 -30.56 13.60 0.19
CA TYR A 595 -30.53 13.59 1.65
C TYR A 595 -29.88 12.31 2.21
N GLY A 596 -29.43 11.40 1.35
CA GLY A 596 -28.81 10.12 1.74
C GLY A 596 -29.81 9.04 2.13
N ARG A 597 -31.09 9.20 1.76
CA ARG A 597 -32.13 8.18 2.00
C ARG A 597 -32.25 7.28 0.78
N ILE A 598 -32.45 5.99 1.02
CA ILE A 598 -32.71 5.04 -0.07
C ILE A 598 -34.02 5.42 -0.77
N LEU A 599 -33.99 5.50 -2.11
CA LEU A 599 -35.19 5.73 -2.89
C LEU A 599 -36.19 4.58 -2.69
N PRO A 600 -37.48 4.86 -2.48
CA PRO A 600 -38.47 3.84 -2.12
C PRO A 600 -38.91 2.98 -3.31
N GLY A 601 -38.44 3.29 -4.51
CA GLY A 601 -38.69 2.53 -5.74
C GLY A 601 -38.89 3.38 -6.99
N ASP A 602 -38.70 4.69 -6.90
CA ASP A 602 -38.83 5.62 -8.03
C ASP A 602 -37.73 5.36 -9.07
N ASN A 603 -38.17 5.10 -10.30
CA ASN A 603 -37.32 4.76 -11.43
C ASN A 603 -37.57 5.74 -12.57
N GLU A 604 -36.54 6.04 -13.35
CA GLU A 604 -36.59 7.04 -14.40
C GLU A 604 -35.96 6.50 -15.69
N LEU A 605 -36.48 6.94 -16.83
CA LEU A 605 -36.04 6.48 -18.15
C LEU A 605 -35.32 7.60 -18.92
N TYR A 606 -34.10 7.32 -19.35
CA TYR A 606 -33.35 8.17 -20.28
C TYR A 606 -33.68 7.82 -21.73
N ASP A 607 -34.05 8.84 -22.50
CA ASP A 607 -34.16 8.74 -23.96
C ASP A 607 -32.93 9.38 -24.64
N PRO A 608 -32.07 8.59 -25.32
CA PRO A 608 -30.89 9.13 -26.00
C PRO A 608 -31.21 10.03 -27.21
N ALA A 609 -32.42 9.95 -27.78
CA ALA A 609 -32.82 10.77 -28.91
C ALA A 609 -33.09 12.24 -28.48
N THR A 610 -33.69 12.42 -27.31
CA THR A 610 -33.97 13.75 -26.73
C THR A 610 -32.92 14.19 -25.71
N ARG A 611 -32.14 13.24 -25.18
CA ARG A 611 -31.18 13.40 -24.07
C ARG A 611 -31.83 13.91 -22.78
N THR A 612 -33.00 13.37 -22.46
CA THR A 612 -33.79 13.76 -21.28
C THR A 612 -34.20 12.54 -20.49
N TRP A 613 -34.38 12.73 -19.17
CA TRP A 613 -35.00 11.76 -18.27
C TRP A 613 -36.52 11.97 -18.22
N THR A 614 -37.23 10.91 -17.83
CA THR A 614 -38.68 10.93 -17.63
C THR A 614 -39.04 9.90 -16.57
N ASP A 615 -39.67 10.38 -15.49
CA ASP A 615 -40.24 9.54 -14.44
C ASP A 615 -41.07 8.37 -14.97
N GLN A 616 -40.93 7.22 -14.32
CA GLN A 616 -41.70 6.01 -14.59
C GLN A 616 -42.50 5.60 -13.34
N PRO A 617 -43.57 6.33 -12.96
CA PRO A 617 -44.35 6.03 -11.77
C PRO A 617 -45.02 4.65 -11.81
N ASP A 618 -45.28 4.11 -13.01
CA ASP A 618 -45.82 2.76 -13.18
C ASP A 618 -44.78 1.65 -12.94
N LEU A 619 -43.48 1.99 -13.02
CA LEU A 619 -42.36 1.11 -12.74
C LEU A 619 -41.84 1.27 -11.30
N PHE A 620 -42.70 1.62 -10.35
CA PHE A 620 -42.34 1.74 -8.96
C PHE A 620 -41.91 0.39 -8.36
N ARG A 621 -40.62 0.25 -8.02
CA ARG A 621 -40.05 -0.99 -7.46
C ARG A 621 -38.80 -0.72 -6.63
N TYR A 622 -38.86 -1.09 -5.36
CA TYR A 622 -37.75 -0.95 -4.42
C TYR A 622 -36.63 -1.95 -4.69
N PHE A 623 -35.38 -1.47 -4.65
CA PHE A 623 -34.15 -2.24 -4.60
C PHE A 623 -33.15 -1.58 -3.65
N PRO A 624 -32.19 -2.32 -3.06
CA PRO A 624 -30.98 -1.74 -2.45
C PRO A 624 -30.11 -1.05 -3.51
N THR A 625 -29.01 -0.40 -3.11
CA THR A 625 -28.11 0.30 -4.05
C THR A 625 -27.33 -0.65 -4.96
N PHE A 626 -26.96 -0.17 -6.15
CA PHE A 626 -26.35 -0.96 -7.24
C PHE A 626 -26.90 -2.39 -7.36
N PRO A 627 -28.22 -2.57 -7.56
CA PRO A 627 -28.76 -3.90 -7.78
C PRO A 627 -28.15 -4.49 -9.06
N ALA A 628 -27.65 -5.72 -9.00
CA ALA A 628 -27.11 -6.40 -10.18
C ALA A 628 -28.26 -6.86 -11.09
N LEU A 629 -28.46 -6.11 -12.18
CA LEU A 629 -29.55 -6.28 -13.13
C LEU A 629 -29.06 -6.79 -14.48
N PHE A 630 -29.74 -7.79 -15.02
CA PHE A 630 -29.38 -8.48 -16.26
C PHE A 630 -30.57 -8.49 -17.22
N ARG A 631 -30.44 -7.81 -18.37
CA ARG A 631 -31.48 -7.83 -19.42
C ARG A 631 -31.51 -9.20 -20.10
N LEU A 632 -32.67 -9.85 -20.11
CA LEU A 632 -32.87 -11.16 -20.69
C LEU A 632 -33.05 -11.10 -22.22
N ALA A 633 -32.97 -12.26 -22.86
CA ALA A 633 -32.99 -12.43 -24.31
C ALA A 633 -34.21 -11.77 -25.00
N ASP A 634 -35.37 -11.78 -24.36
CA ASP A 634 -36.58 -11.17 -24.90
C ASP A 634 -36.62 -9.64 -24.87
N GLY A 635 -35.64 -9.00 -24.22
CA GLY A 635 -35.50 -7.56 -24.11
C GLY A 635 -36.46 -6.87 -23.12
N ARG A 636 -37.60 -7.49 -22.79
CA ARG A 636 -38.66 -6.95 -21.91
C ARG A 636 -38.42 -7.29 -20.43
N ARG A 637 -37.77 -8.42 -20.15
CA ARG A 637 -37.53 -8.89 -18.77
C ARG A 637 -36.10 -8.58 -18.32
N VAL A 638 -35.97 -8.22 -17.05
CA VAL A 638 -34.72 -7.96 -16.36
C VAL A 638 -34.64 -8.89 -15.17
N PHE A 639 -33.55 -9.64 -15.05
CA PHE A 639 -33.26 -10.48 -13.89
C PHE A 639 -32.45 -9.71 -12.85
N TYR A 640 -32.88 -9.78 -11.60
CA TYR A 640 -32.15 -9.32 -10.43
C TYR A 640 -31.55 -10.53 -9.70
N SER A 641 -30.22 -10.58 -9.59
CA SER A 641 -29.52 -11.73 -8.99
C SER A 641 -29.56 -11.79 -7.47
N GLY A 642 -30.01 -10.72 -6.80
CA GLY A 642 -29.84 -10.54 -5.36
C GLY A 642 -28.58 -9.76 -4.98
N SER A 643 -27.53 -9.76 -5.82
CA SER A 643 -26.32 -8.98 -5.55
C SER A 643 -26.61 -7.47 -5.54
N ASN A 644 -26.03 -6.77 -4.57
CA ASN A 644 -26.22 -5.33 -4.34
C ASN A 644 -25.10 -4.77 -3.44
N THR A 645 -25.05 -3.45 -3.27
CA THR A 645 -24.06 -2.78 -2.39
C THR A 645 -24.62 -2.33 -1.04
N GLY A 646 -25.82 -2.76 -0.70
CA GLY A 646 -26.46 -2.53 0.58
C GLY A 646 -27.44 -1.36 0.59
N TYR A 647 -27.55 -0.71 1.75
CA TYR A 647 -28.56 0.30 2.08
C TYR A 647 -30.00 -0.19 2.11
N GLY A 648 -30.83 0.59 2.82
CA GLY A 648 -32.23 0.29 3.07
C GLY A 648 -32.49 -0.98 3.88
N PRO A 649 -33.76 -1.35 4.10
CA PRO A 649 -34.13 -2.46 4.98
C PRO A 649 -33.57 -3.82 4.51
N ALA A 650 -33.08 -4.62 5.46
CA ALA A 650 -32.61 -5.98 5.22
C ALA A 650 -33.73 -6.94 4.75
N GLU A 651 -34.99 -6.63 5.06
CA GLU A 651 -36.16 -7.49 4.80
C GLU A 651 -36.90 -7.15 3.49
N ALA A 652 -36.48 -6.13 2.74
CA ALA A 652 -37.12 -5.72 1.49
C ALA A 652 -36.11 -5.65 0.34
N GLY A 653 -36.55 -5.96 -0.88
CA GLY A 653 -35.74 -5.86 -2.10
C GLY A 653 -34.54 -6.79 -2.18
N ARG A 654 -34.40 -7.78 -1.28
CA ARG A 654 -33.25 -8.71 -1.25
C ARG A 654 -33.50 -10.04 -1.99
N GLN A 655 -34.76 -10.38 -2.25
CA GLN A 655 -35.15 -11.63 -2.93
C GLN A 655 -34.81 -11.53 -4.42
N PRO A 656 -34.00 -12.45 -4.99
CA PRO A 656 -33.77 -12.53 -6.43
C PRO A 656 -35.07 -12.78 -7.20
N GLY A 657 -35.15 -12.28 -8.43
CA GLY A 657 -36.32 -12.47 -9.26
C GLY A 657 -36.23 -11.82 -10.64
N ILE A 658 -37.24 -12.13 -11.45
CA ILE A 658 -37.39 -11.62 -12.80
C ILE A 658 -38.43 -10.51 -12.77
N TRP A 659 -38.01 -9.32 -13.17
CA TRP A 659 -38.82 -8.12 -13.30
C TRP A 659 -39.21 -7.90 -14.76
N ASP A 660 -40.51 -7.74 -15.00
CA ASP A 660 -40.98 -7.30 -16.30
C ASP A 660 -41.14 -5.78 -16.35
N VAL A 661 -40.27 -5.10 -17.12
CA VAL A 661 -40.23 -3.63 -17.12
C VAL A 661 -41.32 -2.97 -17.95
N SER A 662 -42.26 -3.74 -18.50
CA SER A 662 -43.37 -3.18 -19.30
C SER A 662 -44.70 -3.12 -18.57
N ASP A 663 -44.88 -3.96 -17.54
CA ASP A 663 -46.09 -4.00 -16.70
C ASP A 663 -45.77 -4.05 -15.19
N ASN A 664 -44.48 -3.94 -14.84
CA ASN A 664 -43.96 -3.98 -13.48
C ASN A 664 -44.26 -5.30 -12.73
N SER A 665 -44.59 -6.40 -13.44
CA SER A 665 -44.79 -7.70 -12.80
C SER A 665 -43.47 -8.32 -12.32
N TRP A 666 -43.57 -9.22 -11.34
CA TRP A 666 -42.42 -9.83 -10.68
C TRP A 666 -42.61 -11.32 -10.48
N GLN A 667 -41.55 -12.08 -10.73
CA GLN A 667 -41.47 -13.50 -10.48
C GLN A 667 -40.25 -13.80 -9.58
N ASP A 668 -40.49 -14.37 -8.40
CA ASP A 668 -39.40 -14.81 -7.52
C ASP A 668 -38.59 -15.94 -8.16
N VAL A 669 -37.27 -15.88 -7.95
CA VAL A 669 -36.33 -16.95 -8.27
C VAL A 669 -35.71 -17.45 -6.96
N HIS A 670 -36.07 -18.68 -6.58
CA HIS A 670 -35.65 -19.27 -5.31
C HIS A 670 -34.40 -20.14 -5.45
N GLY A 671 -33.94 -20.71 -4.33
CA GLY A 671 -32.88 -21.72 -4.28
C GLY A 671 -31.48 -21.18 -4.05
N LEU A 672 -31.31 -19.86 -3.92
CA LEU A 672 -30.04 -19.23 -3.61
C LEU A 672 -29.61 -19.62 -2.19
N GLU A 673 -28.43 -20.20 -2.04
CA GLU A 673 -27.83 -20.48 -0.73
C GLU A 673 -27.33 -19.17 -0.12
N ASP A 674 -27.24 -19.10 1.21
CA ASP A 674 -26.70 -17.94 1.94
C ASP A 674 -27.23 -16.58 1.41
N ALA A 675 -28.54 -16.49 1.15
CA ALA A 675 -29.16 -15.35 0.48
C ALA A 675 -29.04 -14.04 1.30
N GLU A 676 -28.78 -14.13 2.59
CA GLU A 676 -28.46 -13.02 3.49
C GLU A 676 -27.05 -12.43 3.27
N TYR A 677 -26.15 -13.14 2.55
CA TYR A 677 -24.78 -12.74 2.26
C TYR A 677 -24.62 -12.12 0.85
N ASN A 678 -25.66 -11.46 0.33
CA ASN A 678 -25.65 -10.95 -1.04
C ASN A 678 -24.95 -9.60 -1.22
N GLU A 679 -24.72 -8.84 -0.13
CA GLU A 679 -24.05 -7.55 -0.24
C GLU A 679 -22.60 -7.78 -0.70
N THR A 680 -22.16 -6.99 -1.67
CA THR A 680 -20.79 -7.01 -2.22
C THR A 680 -20.36 -8.32 -2.87
N SER A 681 -21.32 -9.17 -3.25
CA SER A 681 -21.11 -10.36 -4.09
C SER A 681 -20.87 -9.99 -5.56
N ALA A 682 -20.18 -10.85 -6.30
CA ALA A 682 -20.07 -10.71 -7.75
C ALA A 682 -21.26 -11.39 -8.44
N SER A 683 -21.82 -10.78 -9.49
CA SER A 683 -22.79 -11.42 -10.38
C SER A 683 -22.47 -11.12 -11.84
N PHE A 684 -22.63 -12.12 -12.71
CA PHE A 684 -22.26 -12.01 -14.12
C PHE A 684 -23.03 -13.03 -14.97
N PHE A 685 -23.20 -12.73 -16.26
CA PHE A 685 -23.64 -13.73 -17.22
C PHE A 685 -22.55 -14.78 -17.41
N LEU A 686 -22.93 -16.06 -17.34
CA LEU A 686 -22.10 -17.12 -17.91
C LEU A 686 -22.18 -17.05 -19.43
N ALA A 687 -21.05 -17.28 -20.08
CA ALA A 687 -20.98 -17.32 -21.52
C ALA A 687 -21.29 -18.73 -22.06
N PRO A 688 -21.84 -18.82 -23.29
CA PRO A 688 -22.38 -17.72 -24.07
C PRO A 688 -23.73 -17.22 -23.51
N VAL A 689 -24.03 -15.92 -23.68
CA VAL A 689 -25.23 -15.29 -23.11
C VAL A 689 -26.53 -15.91 -23.64
N GLN A 690 -26.49 -16.59 -24.79
CA GLN A 690 -27.59 -17.39 -25.33
C GLN A 690 -28.15 -18.41 -24.34
N ASP A 691 -27.32 -18.95 -23.45
CA ASP A 691 -27.73 -19.93 -22.45
C ASP A 691 -28.53 -19.28 -21.31
N GLN A 692 -28.55 -17.94 -21.23
CA GLN A 692 -29.27 -17.18 -20.20
C GLN A 692 -28.96 -17.65 -18.77
N ARG A 693 -27.71 -18.06 -18.52
CA ARG A 693 -27.23 -18.46 -17.20
C ARG A 693 -26.55 -17.30 -16.49
N VAL A 694 -26.87 -17.08 -15.21
CA VAL A 694 -26.25 -16.04 -14.37
C VAL A 694 -25.62 -16.67 -13.14
N GLY A 695 -24.34 -16.36 -12.90
CA GLY A 695 -23.61 -16.77 -11.71
C GLY A 695 -23.65 -15.69 -10.63
N ILE A 696 -23.65 -16.12 -9.36
CA ILE A 696 -23.42 -15.26 -8.19
C ILE A 696 -22.39 -15.90 -7.27
N VAL A 697 -21.34 -15.15 -6.92
CA VAL A 697 -20.18 -15.65 -6.17
C VAL A 697 -19.92 -14.77 -4.94
N GLY A 698 -19.73 -15.44 -3.80
CA GLY A 698 -19.42 -14.83 -2.53
C GLY A 698 -20.46 -13.82 -2.08
N GLY A 699 -19.95 -12.71 -1.54
CA GLY A 699 -20.65 -11.66 -0.83
C GLY A 699 -20.49 -11.82 0.67
N GLY A 700 -21.00 -10.84 1.39
CA GLY A 700 -21.07 -10.94 2.84
C GLY A 700 -22.36 -10.39 3.42
N LEU A 701 -22.47 -10.55 4.73
CA LEU A 701 -23.66 -10.15 5.47
C LEU A 701 -23.84 -8.62 5.40
N VAL A 702 -25.03 -8.15 5.73
CA VAL A 702 -25.38 -6.73 5.62
C VAL A 702 -24.40 -5.79 6.35
N GLY A 703 -24.05 -4.68 5.70
CA GLY A 703 -23.23 -3.60 6.27
C GLY A 703 -21.76 -3.95 6.45
N ASP A 704 -21.21 -3.56 7.60
CA ASP A 704 -19.80 -3.72 7.99
C ASP A 704 -19.50 -5.05 8.68
N SER A 705 -20.41 -6.03 8.58
CA SER A 705 -20.22 -7.35 9.16
C SER A 705 -18.95 -8.03 8.63
N PRO A 706 -18.15 -8.67 9.50
CA PRO A 706 -16.94 -9.38 9.09
C PRO A 706 -17.24 -10.70 8.37
N GLU A 707 -18.50 -11.14 8.36
CA GLU A 707 -18.85 -12.43 7.77
C GLU A 707 -19.01 -12.35 6.25
N SER A 708 -18.42 -13.34 5.56
CA SER A 708 -18.55 -13.57 4.12
C SER A 708 -18.76 -15.06 3.81
N THR A 709 -19.18 -15.38 2.59
CA THR A 709 -19.47 -16.75 2.15
C THR A 709 -18.56 -17.19 1.00
N THR A 710 -18.32 -18.51 0.89
CA THR A 710 -17.67 -19.18 -0.25
C THR A 710 -18.63 -19.47 -1.40
N ARG A 711 -19.93 -19.20 -1.21
CA ARG A 711 -21.00 -19.62 -2.11
C ARG A 711 -20.72 -19.27 -3.57
N PHE A 712 -20.96 -20.24 -4.45
CA PHE A 712 -21.18 -20.01 -5.87
C PHE A 712 -22.47 -20.73 -6.30
N ASN A 713 -23.48 -19.96 -6.69
CA ASN A 713 -24.69 -20.52 -7.32
C ASN A 713 -24.86 -19.99 -8.75
N VAL A 714 -25.51 -20.79 -9.58
CA VAL A 714 -25.87 -20.45 -10.95
C VAL A 714 -27.39 -20.60 -11.10
N VAL A 715 -28.02 -19.70 -11.86
CA VAL A 715 -29.42 -19.83 -12.26
C VAL A 715 -29.53 -19.92 -13.78
N ASP A 716 -30.39 -20.80 -14.25
CA ASP A 716 -30.83 -20.89 -15.64
C ASP A 716 -32.14 -20.11 -15.84
N LEU A 717 -32.15 -19.22 -16.84
CA LEU A 717 -33.24 -18.29 -17.15
C LEU A 717 -33.76 -18.46 -18.60
N ASP A 718 -33.36 -19.52 -19.31
CA ASP A 718 -33.72 -19.76 -20.71
C ASP A 718 -35.22 -20.06 -20.92
N GLY A 719 -35.95 -20.35 -19.83
CA GLY A 719 -37.38 -20.66 -19.81
C GLY A 719 -37.72 -22.12 -20.13
N SER A 720 -36.73 -23.00 -20.30
CA SER A 720 -36.89 -24.44 -20.46
C SER A 720 -37.38 -25.11 -19.17
N VAL A 721 -36.98 -24.55 -18.01
CA VAL A 721 -37.39 -24.96 -16.67
C VAL A 721 -37.85 -23.76 -15.84
N ALA A 722 -38.48 -24.02 -14.69
CA ALA A 722 -38.79 -22.95 -13.76
C ALA A 722 -37.48 -22.42 -13.15
N PRO A 723 -37.20 -21.10 -13.23
CA PRO A 723 -35.91 -20.55 -12.86
C PRO A 723 -35.65 -20.75 -11.37
N ARG A 724 -34.48 -21.29 -11.05
CA ARG A 724 -34.03 -21.58 -9.70
C ARG A 724 -32.50 -21.60 -9.66
N TYR A 725 -31.93 -21.10 -8.58
CA TYR A 725 -30.51 -21.25 -8.31
C TYR A 725 -30.14 -22.71 -7.96
N GLU A 726 -29.00 -23.13 -8.48
CA GLU A 726 -28.34 -24.41 -8.19
C GLU A 726 -26.88 -24.17 -7.77
N PRO A 727 -26.32 -25.00 -6.87
CA PRO A 727 -24.91 -24.93 -6.48
C PRO A 727 -23.95 -25.21 -7.64
N ALA A 728 -22.91 -24.38 -7.73
CA ALA A 728 -21.69 -24.59 -8.50
C ALA A 728 -20.55 -24.97 -7.52
N PRO A 729 -19.28 -25.13 -7.97
CA PRO A 729 -18.17 -25.33 -7.05
C PRO A 729 -18.00 -24.12 -6.11
N ASP A 730 -17.88 -24.38 -4.81
CA ASP A 730 -17.57 -23.33 -3.84
C ASP A 730 -16.28 -22.59 -4.21
N TYR A 731 -16.27 -21.26 -4.02
CA TYR A 731 -15.07 -20.47 -4.15
C TYR A 731 -14.06 -20.85 -3.04
N PRO A 732 -12.74 -20.87 -3.30
CA PRO A 732 -11.77 -21.44 -2.34
C PRO A 732 -11.63 -20.70 -1.00
N SER A 733 -12.14 -19.46 -0.88
CA SER A 733 -12.20 -18.72 0.39
C SER A 733 -13.51 -17.93 0.51
N PRO A 734 -14.02 -17.63 1.71
CA PRO A 734 -15.06 -16.62 1.86
C PRO A 734 -14.63 -15.29 1.23
N VAL A 735 -15.51 -14.63 0.47
CA VAL A 735 -15.08 -13.46 -0.30
C VAL A 735 -16.16 -12.39 -0.45
N ARG A 736 -15.78 -11.14 -0.15
CA ARG A 736 -16.45 -9.92 -0.57
C ARG A 736 -15.67 -9.27 -1.72
N TYR A 737 -16.34 -8.44 -2.50
CA TYR A 737 -15.69 -7.55 -3.50
C TYR A 737 -14.99 -8.28 -4.67
N LEU A 738 -15.30 -9.55 -4.90
CA LEU A 738 -14.71 -10.35 -5.97
C LEU A 738 -14.96 -9.68 -7.34
N ASN A 739 -13.94 -9.62 -8.19
CA ASN A 739 -14.09 -9.17 -9.56
C ASN A 739 -14.33 -10.37 -10.48
N ALA A 740 -15.29 -10.26 -11.40
CA ALA A 740 -15.61 -11.28 -12.40
C ALA A 740 -15.53 -10.70 -13.82
N VAL A 741 -14.76 -11.35 -14.68
CA VAL A 741 -14.54 -10.91 -16.08
C VAL A 741 -14.71 -12.09 -17.03
N THR A 742 -15.71 -12.02 -17.91
CA THR A 742 -15.90 -12.99 -19.00
C THR A 742 -14.79 -12.87 -20.02
N LEU A 743 -14.14 -13.99 -20.35
CA LEU A 743 -13.03 -14.08 -21.31
C LEU A 743 -13.53 -14.48 -22.71
N PRO A 744 -12.72 -14.27 -23.77
CA PRO A 744 -13.07 -14.64 -25.15
C PRO A 744 -13.39 -16.11 -25.39
N ASP A 745 -12.84 -17.00 -24.57
CA ASP A 745 -13.01 -18.47 -24.62
C ASP A 745 -14.19 -18.94 -23.75
N ASP A 746 -15.11 -18.02 -23.42
CA ASP A 746 -16.29 -18.21 -22.58
C ASP A 746 -16.03 -18.57 -21.11
N THR A 747 -14.77 -18.76 -20.71
CA THR A 747 -14.42 -18.89 -19.30
C THR A 747 -14.57 -17.56 -18.56
N THR A 748 -14.67 -17.58 -17.23
CA THR A 748 -14.74 -16.37 -16.41
C THR A 748 -13.59 -16.31 -15.43
N LEU A 749 -12.80 -15.24 -15.49
CA LEU A 749 -11.78 -14.94 -14.49
C LEU A 749 -12.43 -14.36 -13.23
N LEU A 750 -12.19 -15.00 -12.09
CA LEU A 750 -12.58 -14.53 -10.76
C LEU A 750 -11.33 -14.16 -9.97
N THR A 751 -11.21 -12.91 -9.52
CA THR A 751 -9.97 -12.42 -8.90
C THR A 751 -10.18 -11.40 -7.79
N GLY A 752 -9.27 -11.42 -6.82
CA GLY A 752 -9.24 -10.49 -5.70
C GLY A 752 -10.34 -10.74 -4.67
N GLY A 753 -10.84 -9.66 -4.11
CA GLY A 753 -11.75 -9.65 -2.97
C GLY A 753 -11.03 -9.63 -1.62
N SER A 754 -11.81 -9.66 -0.55
CA SER A 754 -11.32 -9.79 0.83
C SER A 754 -12.26 -10.67 1.65
N GLU A 755 -11.74 -11.37 2.65
CA GLU A 755 -12.58 -12.19 3.55
C GLU A 755 -13.47 -11.30 4.44
N ASP A 756 -12.97 -10.14 4.85
CA ASP A 756 -13.65 -9.19 5.73
C ASP A 756 -14.09 -7.93 4.96
N TYR A 757 -14.95 -7.12 5.57
CA TYR A 757 -15.37 -5.80 5.10
C TYR A 757 -14.15 -4.89 4.85
N ARG A 758 -14.04 -4.37 3.62
CA ARG A 758 -12.99 -3.43 3.17
C ARG A 758 -11.56 -3.83 3.56
N GLY A 759 -11.25 -5.13 3.50
CA GLY A 759 -9.90 -5.64 3.77
C GLY A 759 -9.45 -5.51 5.23
N ASN A 760 -10.38 -5.39 6.18
CA ASN A 760 -10.08 -5.40 7.62
C ASN A 760 -9.27 -6.64 8.00
N GLU A 761 -8.48 -6.53 9.07
CA GLU A 761 -7.55 -7.57 9.53
C GLU A 761 -6.51 -8.03 8.46
N GLU A 762 -6.19 -7.18 7.47
CA GLU A 762 -5.35 -7.53 6.30
C GLU A 762 -5.89 -8.73 5.50
N SER A 763 -7.22 -8.81 5.36
CA SER A 763 -7.93 -9.95 4.74
C SER A 763 -8.01 -9.94 3.21
N ASP A 764 -7.22 -9.12 2.52
CA ASP A 764 -7.19 -9.07 1.06
C ASP A 764 -6.74 -10.43 0.47
N LEU A 765 -7.50 -10.92 -0.50
CA LEU A 765 -7.20 -12.18 -1.17
C LEU A 765 -6.21 -11.98 -2.33
N HIS A 766 -5.14 -12.75 -2.29
CA HIS A 766 -4.22 -12.99 -3.40
C HIS A 766 -4.60 -14.29 -4.13
N LEU A 767 -5.86 -14.36 -4.54
CA LEU A 767 -6.49 -15.54 -5.14
C LEU A 767 -7.09 -15.18 -6.49
N THR A 768 -6.83 -16.04 -7.48
CA THR A 768 -7.39 -15.91 -8.82
C THR A 768 -7.74 -17.31 -9.32
N THR A 769 -8.94 -17.44 -9.90
CA THR A 769 -9.45 -18.69 -10.45
C THR A 769 -10.13 -18.43 -11.79
N ILE A 770 -10.27 -19.46 -12.61
CA ILE A 770 -10.99 -19.42 -13.88
C ILE A 770 -12.13 -20.44 -13.79
N TYR A 771 -13.37 -19.97 -13.98
CA TYR A 771 -14.55 -20.81 -14.05
C TYR A 771 -14.89 -21.14 -15.49
N ASP A 772 -15.03 -22.43 -15.80
CA ASP A 772 -15.48 -22.90 -17.10
C ASP A 772 -16.98 -23.29 -17.01
N PRO A 773 -17.88 -22.56 -17.68
CA PRO A 773 -19.32 -22.84 -17.64
C PRO A 773 -19.75 -24.06 -18.47
N GLU A 774 -18.91 -24.59 -19.35
CA GLU A 774 -19.16 -25.82 -20.12
C GLU A 774 -18.92 -27.05 -19.24
N THR A 775 -17.77 -27.10 -18.57
CA THR A 775 -17.39 -28.24 -17.72
C THR A 775 -17.88 -28.10 -16.28
N GLY A 776 -18.19 -26.88 -15.84
CA GLY A 776 -18.58 -26.55 -14.47
C GLY A 776 -17.41 -26.63 -13.49
N THR A 777 -16.17 -26.51 -13.95
CA THR A 777 -14.97 -26.54 -13.10
C THR A 777 -14.48 -25.15 -12.72
N LEU A 778 -13.83 -25.06 -11.56
CA LEU A 778 -13.18 -23.85 -11.08
C LEU A 778 -11.69 -24.17 -10.90
N ASP A 779 -10.86 -23.66 -11.80
CA ASP A 779 -9.43 -23.96 -11.85
C ASP A 779 -8.60 -22.82 -11.27
N GLU A 780 -7.49 -23.16 -10.61
CA GLU A 780 -6.55 -22.17 -10.08
C GLU A 780 -5.82 -21.44 -11.22
N ALA A 781 -5.63 -20.14 -11.05
CA ALA A 781 -4.83 -19.29 -11.92
C ALA A 781 -3.72 -18.60 -11.12
N ALA A 782 -2.83 -17.88 -11.79
CA ALA A 782 -1.73 -17.19 -11.14
C ALA A 782 -2.31 -16.16 -10.15
N PRO A 783 -1.83 -16.07 -8.91
CA PRO A 783 -2.37 -15.14 -7.93
C PRO A 783 -1.98 -13.69 -8.24
N ASN A 784 -2.92 -12.76 -8.01
CA ASN A 784 -2.72 -11.31 -8.10
C ASN A 784 -1.72 -10.82 -7.04
N PHE A 785 -0.92 -9.78 -7.33
CA PHE A 785 0.06 -9.25 -6.38
C PHE A 785 -0.50 -8.14 -5.49
N VAL A 786 -1.52 -7.42 -5.95
CA VAL A 786 -2.15 -6.34 -5.22
C VAL A 786 -3.48 -6.83 -4.65
N GLY A 787 -3.71 -6.61 -3.36
CA GLY A 787 -5.00 -6.86 -2.72
C GLY A 787 -6.07 -5.93 -3.30
N ARG A 788 -7.23 -6.50 -3.67
CA ARG A 788 -8.31 -5.79 -4.38
C ARG A 788 -9.63 -6.00 -3.64
N ASN A 789 -9.97 -5.08 -2.73
CA ASN A 789 -11.24 -5.12 -2.00
C ASN A 789 -12.24 -4.10 -2.57
N TYR A 790 -12.99 -3.42 -1.71
CA TYR A 790 -13.93 -2.37 -2.04
C TYR A 790 -13.32 -1.33 -3.00
N HIS A 791 -14.14 -0.79 -3.92
CA HIS A 791 -13.72 0.10 -5.01
C HIS A 791 -12.70 -0.47 -6.01
N ALA A 792 -12.37 -1.77 -5.94
CA ALA A 792 -11.65 -2.44 -7.03
C ALA A 792 -12.57 -2.69 -8.23
N THR A 793 -11.97 -2.68 -9.42
CA THR A 793 -12.64 -2.96 -10.70
C THR A 793 -11.74 -3.83 -11.58
N ALA A 794 -12.35 -4.67 -12.41
CA ALA A 794 -11.67 -5.43 -13.45
C ALA A 794 -12.45 -5.44 -14.76
N LEU A 795 -11.75 -5.41 -15.90
CA LEU A 795 -12.37 -5.51 -17.23
C LEU A 795 -11.46 -6.18 -18.26
N LEU A 796 -12.08 -6.77 -19.29
CA LEU A 796 -11.39 -7.36 -20.43
C LEU A 796 -10.86 -6.25 -21.37
N LEU A 797 -9.63 -6.41 -21.86
CA LEU A 797 -9.02 -5.55 -22.88
C LEU A 797 -9.14 -6.18 -24.28
N PRO A 798 -9.09 -5.38 -25.37
CA PRO A 798 -9.26 -5.89 -26.75
C PRO A 798 -8.20 -6.89 -27.22
N ASP A 799 -7.06 -6.99 -26.53
CA ASP A 799 -6.00 -7.97 -26.83
C ASP A 799 -6.15 -9.30 -26.07
N GLY A 800 -7.23 -9.44 -25.29
CA GLY A 800 -7.53 -10.61 -24.49
C GLY A 800 -6.85 -10.63 -23.11
N ARG A 801 -6.19 -9.55 -22.68
CA ARG A 801 -5.72 -9.40 -21.29
C ARG A 801 -6.84 -8.85 -20.40
N VAL A 802 -6.72 -9.02 -19.09
CA VAL A 802 -7.64 -8.42 -18.10
C VAL A 802 -6.92 -7.34 -17.32
N MET A 803 -7.52 -6.15 -17.22
CA MET A 803 -7.04 -5.07 -16.36
C MET A 803 -7.73 -5.15 -15.00
N THR A 804 -6.98 -4.99 -13.90
CA THR A 804 -7.53 -4.73 -12.56
C THR A 804 -6.92 -3.46 -11.96
N MET A 805 -7.71 -2.74 -11.18
CA MET A 805 -7.27 -1.52 -10.50
C MET A 805 -8.18 -1.16 -9.34
N GLY A 806 -7.79 -0.15 -8.55
CA GLY A 806 -8.53 0.28 -7.37
C GLY A 806 -8.37 -0.68 -6.20
N SER A 807 -8.61 -0.18 -5.00
CA SER A 807 -8.77 -0.90 -3.74
C SER A 807 -8.83 0.18 -2.68
N ASP A 808 -9.83 0.18 -1.82
CA ASP A 808 -10.03 1.21 -0.81
C ASP A 808 -10.13 0.56 0.58
N PRO A 809 -9.01 0.00 1.09
CA PRO A 809 -9.00 -0.64 2.39
C PRO A 809 -9.32 0.38 3.48
N LEU A 810 -10.08 -0.04 4.50
CA LEU A 810 -10.41 0.84 5.62
C LEU A 810 -9.19 1.09 6.51
N PHE A 811 -8.37 0.05 6.73
CA PHE A 811 -7.16 0.10 7.55
C PHE A 811 -5.90 -0.35 6.78
N ALA A 812 -4.73 0.09 7.24
CA ALA A 812 -3.43 -0.25 6.65
C ALA A 812 -2.62 -1.28 7.46
N ASP A 813 -3.21 -1.82 8.54
CA ASP A 813 -2.65 -2.88 9.40
C ASP A 813 -3.76 -3.71 10.03
N ALA A 814 -3.44 -4.96 10.36
CA ALA A 814 -4.37 -5.91 10.95
C ALA A 814 -4.84 -5.51 12.35
N GLU A 815 -4.08 -4.67 13.06
CA GLU A 815 -4.48 -4.11 14.35
C GLU A 815 -5.44 -2.91 14.25
N GLU A 816 -5.80 -2.49 13.03
CA GLU A 816 -6.74 -1.39 12.73
C GLU A 816 -6.31 -0.05 13.34
N THR A 817 -5.00 0.17 13.47
CA THR A 817 -4.46 1.37 14.13
C THR A 817 -4.14 2.51 13.17
N ARG A 818 -4.07 2.24 11.86
CA ARG A 818 -3.82 3.24 10.82
C ARG A 818 -4.86 3.14 9.72
N THR A 819 -5.36 4.28 9.27
CA THR A 819 -6.26 4.38 8.13
C THR A 819 -5.60 3.85 6.86
N GLY A 820 -6.37 3.11 6.07
CA GLY A 820 -5.98 2.63 4.77
C GLY A 820 -5.69 3.74 3.77
N THR A 821 -5.05 3.39 2.67
CA THR A 821 -4.80 4.31 1.56
C THR A 821 -5.27 3.65 0.28
N PHE A 822 -5.98 4.40 -0.56
CA PHE A 822 -6.46 3.92 -1.85
C PHE A 822 -5.30 3.43 -2.73
N ASP A 823 -5.42 2.22 -3.28
CA ASP A 823 -4.43 1.65 -4.18
C ASP A 823 -4.66 2.12 -5.63
N THR A 824 -3.68 2.87 -6.17
CA THR A 824 -3.74 3.41 -7.53
C THR A 824 -2.97 2.59 -8.56
N ARG A 825 -2.45 1.41 -8.19
CA ARG A 825 -1.69 0.56 -9.13
C ARG A 825 -2.66 -0.17 -10.05
N ILE A 826 -2.25 -0.40 -11.28
CA ILE A 826 -2.97 -1.24 -12.24
C ILE A 826 -2.24 -2.58 -12.30
N GLU A 827 -2.97 -3.69 -12.33
CA GLU A 827 -2.41 -4.99 -12.71
C GLU A 827 -3.04 -5.47 -14.01
N ILE A 828 -2.25 -6.14 -14.84
CA ILE A 828 -2.70 -6.77 -16.08
C ILE A 828 -2.48 -8.27 -15.94
N TYR A 829 -3.55 -9.03 -16.07
CA TYR A 829 -3.52 -10.48 -16.17
C TYR A 829 -3.50 -10.90 -17.64
N SER A 830 -2.56 -11.76 -17.98
CA SER A 830 -2.49 -12.45 -19.26
C SER A 830 -2.98 -13.88 -19.05
N PRO A 831 -4.17 -14.25 -19.57
CA PRO A 831 -4.71 -15.60 -19.40
C PRO A 831 -3.88 -16.67 -20.13
N PRO A 832 -4.04 -17.97 -19.78
CA PRO A 832 -3.31 -19.09 -20.37
C PRO A 832 -3.30 -19.10 -21.90
N TYR A 833 -4.43 -18.78 -22.54
CA TYR A 833 -4.55 -18.76 -24.01
C TYR A 833 -3.59 -17.77 -24.70
N LEU A 834 -3.04 -16.77 -23.99
CA LEU A 834 -2.06 -15.84 -24.56
C LEU A 834 -0.66 -16.45 -24.67
N PHE A 835 -0.44 -17.62 -24.08
CA PHE A 835 0.83 -18.36 -24.09
C PHE A 835 0.81 -19.59 -25.01
N ALA A 836 -0.23 -19.72 -25.84
CA ALA A 836 -0.26 -20.66 -26.96
C ALA A 836 0.74 -20.27 -28.06
N ASP A 837 1.20 -21.24 -28.85
CA ASP A 837 2.23 -21.04 -29.86
C ASP A 837 1.72 -20.32 -31.13
N GLU A 838 0.49 -20.63 -31.57
CA GLU A 838 -0.17 -20.03 -32.73
C GLU A 838 -1.57 -19.53 -32.34
N ARG A 839 -2.07 -18.52 -33.05
CA ARG A 839 -3.38 -17.91 -32.79
C ARG A 839 -4.04 -17.50 -34.11
N PRO A 840 -5.37 -17.53 -34.24
CA PRO A 840 -6.04 -17.00 -35.41
C PRO A 840 -5.93 -15.46 -35.43
N ALA A 841 -6.01 -14.86 -36.60
CA ALA A 841 -5.90 -13.41 -36.78
C ALA A 841 -6.93 -12.88 -37.79
N ILE A 842 -7.80 -11.97 -37.34
CA ILE A 842 -8.77 -11.31 -38.21
C ILE A 842 -8.06 -10.22 -39.05
N THR A 843 -8.01 -10.45 -40.36
CA THR A 843 -7.40 -9.53 -41.34
C THR A 843 -8.42 -8.63 -42.03
N GLY A 844 -9.70 -9.03 -42.07
CA GLY A 844 -10.80 -8.23 -42.62
C GLY A 844 -12.13 -8.55 -41.95
N ALA A 845 -12.89 -7.51 -41.56
CA ALA A 845 -14.24 -7.61 -41.03
C ALA A 845 -15.01 -6.31 -41.35
N PRO A 846 -16.34 -6.34 -41.48
CA PRO A 846 -17.14 -5.13 -41.60
C PRO A 846 -17.10 -4.30 -40.30
N GLU A 847 -17.19 -2.98 -40.42
CA GLU A 847 -17.27 -2.07 -39.25
C GLU A 847 -18.67 -2.06 -38.63
N GLU A 848 -19.72 -2.32 -39.41
CA GLU A 848 -21.12 -2.34 -38.98
C GLU A 848 -21.79 -3.63 -39.44
N ILE A 849 -22.52 -4.27 -38.53
CA ILE A 849 -23.27 -5.51 -38.76
C ILE A 849 -24.70 -5.36 -38.26
N SER A 850 -25.63 -6.11 -38.83
CA SER A 850 -27.04 -6.11 -38.44
C SER A 850 -27.42 -7.42 -37.76
N ARG A 851 -28.25 -7.33 -36.72
CA ARG A 851 -28.87 -8.52 -36.09
C ARG A 851 -29.59 -9.38 -37.12
N GLY A 852 -29.49 -10.71 -36.97
CA GLY A 852 -30.08 -11.68 -37.90
C GLY A 852 -29.40 -11.81 -39.27
N SER A 853 -28.35 -11.03 -39.54
CA SER A 853 -27.63 -11.09 -40.82
C SER A 853 -26.33 -11.89 -40.71
N SER A 854 -25.93 -12.49 -41.82
CA SER A 854 -24.61 -13.09 -41.98
C SER A 854 -23.63 -12.10 -42.61
N PHE A 855 -22.36 -12.19 -42.24
CA PHE A 855 -21.28 -11.38 -42.78
C PHE A 855 -19.98 -12.16 -42.89
N SER A 856 -19.15 -11.80 -43.87
CA SER A 856 -17.84 -12.43 -44.11
C SER A 856 -16.75 -11.83 -43.22
N VAL A 857 -15.86 -12.69 -42.74
CA VAL A 857 -14.65 -12.32 -41.99
C VAL A 857 -13.45 -13.04 -42.58
N ASP A 858 -12.41 -12.29 -42.92
CA ASP A 858 -11.13 -12.82 -43.36
C ASP A 858 -10.22 -13.09 -42.16
N VAL A 859 -9.68 -14.31 -42.09
CA VAL A 859 -8.89 -14.89 -41.01
C VAL A 859 -7.66 -15.60 -41.57
N GLU A 860 -6.52 -15.38 -40.92
CA GLU A 860 -5.27 -16.11 -41.13
C GLU A 860 -4.87 -16.88 -39.86
N GLY A 861 -3.94 -17.83 -39.97
CA GLY A 861 -3.43 -18.61 -38.85
C GLY A 861 -4.14 -19.96 -38.73
N THR A 862 -4.71 -20.23 -37.56
CA THR A 862 -5.40 -21.49 -37.24
C THR A 862 -6.83 -21.52 -37.81
N GLU A 863 -7.41 -22.73 -37.91
CA GLU A 863 -8.79 -22.90 -38.36
C GLU A 863 -9.77 -22.38 -37.30
N VAL A 864 -10.75 -21.59 -37.73
CA VAL A 864 -11.77 -21.03 -36.84
C VAL A 864 -12.78 -22.11 -36.47
N ALA A 865 -12.88 -22.43 -35.19
CA ALA A 865 -13.93 -23.27 -34.63
C ALA A 865 -15.13 -22.43 -34.18
N GLU A 866 -14.85 -21.26 -33.59
CA GLU A 866 -15.86 -20.47 -32.89
C GLU A 866 -15.64 -18.96 -33.09
N ALA A 867 -16.69 -18.17 -32.86
CA ALA A 867 -16.60 -16.72 -32.85
C ALA A 867 -17.49 -16.11 -31.78
N ARG A 868 -17.03 -15.01 -31.18
CA ARG A 868 -17.76 -14.26 -30.14
C ARG A 868 -17.82 -12.77 -30.45
N LEU A 869 -18.95 -12.15 -30.13
CA LEU A 869 -19.03 -10.70 -29.90
C LEU A 869 -19.02 -10.46 -28.39
N LEU A 870 -18.00 -9.77 -27.92
CA LEU A 870 -17.85 -9.41 -26.50
C LEU A 870 -18.28 -7.95 -26.32
N ARG A 871 -19.27 -7.71 -25.46
CA ARG A 871 -19.67 -6.34 -25.11
C ARG A 871 -18.66 -5.76 -24.11
N PRO A 872 -18.15 -4.53 -24.30
CA PRO A 872 -17.22 -3.94 -23.36
C PRO A 872 -17.84 -3.73 -21.98
N SER A 873 -17.04 -3.89 -20.93
CA SER A 873 -17.43 -3.59 -19.56
C SER A 873 -17.54 -2.09 -19.30
N ALA A 874 -18.47 -1.73 -18.41
CA ALA A 874 -18.46 -0.51 -17.63
C ALA A 874 -18.77 -0.90 -16.18
N VAL A 875 -17.74 -0.92 -15.34
CA VAL A 875 -17.76 -1.61 -14.05
C VAL A 875 -17.43 -0.65 -12.90
N THR A 876 -18.15 -0.84 -11.80
CA THR A 876 -17.88 -0.23 -10.50
C THR A 876 -18.54 -1.06 -9.42
N HIS A 877 -18.00 -1.06 -8.19
CA HIS A 877 -18.64 -1.71 -7.03
C HIS A 877 -19.18 -3.12 -7.32
N GLN A 878 -18.38 -3.94 -8.01
CA GLN A 878 -18.71 -5.33 -8.37
C GLN A 878 -19.95 -5.48 -9.27
N THR A 879 -20.39 -4.37 -9.88
CA THR A 879 -21.56 -4.29 -10.73
C THR A 879 -21.15 -3.92 -12.15
N ASP A 880 -21.46 -4.79 -13.10
CA ASP A 880 -21.30 -4.58 -14.52
C ASP A 880 -22.55 -5.12 -15.24
N THR A 881 -23.38 -4.21 -15.76
CA THR A 881 -24.62 -4.56 -16.50
C THR A 881 -24.37 -4.74 -18.00
N GLU A 882 -23.15 -4.49 -18.46
CA GLU A 882 -22.79 -4.43 -19.87
C GLU A 882 -22.16 -5.74 -20.35
N GLN A 883 -21.15 -6.25 -19.63
CA GLN A 883 -20.34 -7.39 -20.11
C GLN A 883 -21.21 -8.60 -20.47
N ARG A 884 -20.92 -9.17 -21.64
CA ARG A 884 -21.51 -10.42 -22.13
C ARG A 884 -20.72 -10.94 -23.33
N SER A 885 -20.64 -12.26 -23.45
CA SER A 885 -20.15 -12.96 -24.64
C SER A 885 -21.32 -13.50 -25.44
N VAL A 886 -21.41 -13.10 -26.72
CA VAL A 886 -22.45 -13.56 -27.64
C VAL A 886 -21.82 -14.51 -28.65
N ALA A 887 -22.26 -15.76 -28.67
CA ALA A 887 -21.86 -16.71 -29.70
C ALA A 887 -22.37 -16.32 -31.10
N LEU A 888 -21.54 -16.50 -32.12
CA LEU A 888 -21.91 -16.35 -33.52
C LEU A 888 -21.88 -17.71 -34.23
N ASP A 889 -22.87 -17.98 -35.08
CA ASP A 889 -22.84 -19.18 -35.92
C ASP A 889 -21.71 -19.05 -36.94
N VAL A 890 -20.75 -19.98 -36.89
CA VAL A 890 -19.64 -20.07 -37.84
C VAL A 890 -20.00 -21.00 -38.99
N ARG A 891 -19.87 -20.53 -40.22
CA ARG A 891 -19.99 -21.36 -41.43
C ARG A 891 -18.78 -21.14 -42.34
N PRO A 892 -18.30 -22.20 -43.03
CA PRO A 892 -17.34 -22.01 -44.12
C PRO A 892 -17.95 -21.06 -45.17
N ALA A 893 -17.16 -20.11 -45.68
CA ALA A 893 -17.65 -19.21 -46.72
C ALA A 893 -18.17 -20.00 -47.94
N SER A 894 -19.34 -19.63 -48.45
CA SER A 894 -19.94 -20.31 -49.59
C SER A 894 -19.05 -20.18 -50.84
N CYS A 895 -18.70 -21.31 -51.46
CA CYS A 895 -18.07 -21.31 -52.79
C CYS A 895 -18.92 -20.49 -53.77
N PRO A 896 -18.32 -19.64 -54.64
CA PRO A 896 -19.05 -18.99 -55.72
C PRO A 896 -19.81 -20.03 -56.56
N GLU A 897 -21.06 -19.72 -56.93
CA GLU A 897 -21.87 -20.56 -57.82
C GLU A 897 -21.12 -20.82 -59.14
N GLY A 898 -20.57 -22.03 -59.32
CA GLY A 898 -19.82 -22.44 -60.51
C GLY A 898 -18.61 -23.35 -60.28
N ALA A 899 -18.16 -23.56 -59.03
CA ALA A 899 -17.07 -24.48 -58.71
C ALA A 899 -17.52 -25.96 -58.77
N SER A 900 -17.37 -26.60 -59.93
CA SER A 900 -17.64 -28.04 -60.10
C SER A 900 -16.38 -28.89 -59.86
N GLY A 901 -16.30 -29.58 -58.72
CA GLY A 901 -15.28 -30.60 -58.44
C GLY A 901 -15.78 -32.03 -58.73
N HIS A 902 -14.96 -32.84 -59.40
CA HIS A 902 -15.24 -34.25 -59.67
C HIS A 902 -15.11 -35.12 -58.40
N THR A 903 -16.11 -35.96 -58.13
CA THR A 903 -16.05 -37.02 -57.12
C THR A 903 -15.12 -38.16 -57.58
N THR A 904 -14.08 -38.47 -56.81
CA THR A 904 -13.39 -39.78 -56.91
C THR A 904 -14.04 -40.80 -55.98
N ALA A 905 -13.89 -42.08 -56.31
CA ALA A 905 -14.67 -43.20 -55.78
C ALA A 905 -14.36 -43.62 -54.33
N ASP A 906 -13.61 -42.83 -53.55
CA ASP A 906 -13.20 -43.15 -52.19
C ASP A 906 -13.72 -42.11 -51.17
N GLY A 907 -15.04 -41.93 -51.09
CA GLY A 907 -15.81 -41.52 -49.89
C GLY A 907 -15.40 -40.33 -49.00
N GLY A 908 -14.35 -39.57 -49.30
CA GLY A 908 -13.90 -38.41 -48.52
C GLY A 908 -14.48 -37.11 -49.07
N ALA A 909 -15.04 -36.28 -48.20
CA ALA A 909 -15.46 -34.93 -48.55
C ALA A 909 -14.21 -34.10 -48.92
N HIS A 910 -14.00 -33.86 -50.21
CA HIS A 910 -13.01 -32.89 -50.69
C HIS A 910 -13.75 -31.63 -51.12
N CYS A 911 -13.38 -30.47 -50.55
CA CYS A 911 -13.79 -29.18 -51.10
C CYS A 911 -13.44 -29.12 -52.61
N PRO A 912 -14.25 -28.45 -53.43
CA PRO A 912 -13.84 -28.10 -54.78
C PRO A 912 -12.53 -27.29 -54.76
N ASP A 913 -11.66 -27.54 -55.75
CA ASP A 913 -10.43 -26.76 -55.97
C ASP A 913 -10.74 -25.26 -55.97
N GLY A 914 -10.22 -24.54 -54.97
CA GLY A 914 -10.40 -23.10 -54.76
C GLY A 914 -11.26 -22.68 -53.57
N CYS A 915 -11.93 -23.61 -52.87
CA CYS A 915 -12.76 -23.28 -51.70
C CYS A 915 -12.15 -23.64 -50.34
N CYS A 916 -11.29 -24.65 -50.27
CA CYS A 916 -10.56 -24.95 -49.04
C CYS A 916 -9.29 -24.07 -49.03
N GLY A 917 -9.24 -23.10 -48.11
CA GLY A 917 -8.07 -22.23 -47.89
C GLY A 917 -8.21 -20.76 -48.29
N SER A 918 -9.44 -20.23 -48.46
CA SER A 918 -9.62 -18.79 -48.71
C SER A 918 -9.35 -17.92 -47.48
N GLY A 919 -9.26 -18.52 -46.29
CA GLY A 919 -9.14 -17.76 -45.05
C GLY A 919 -10.36 -16.88 -44.81
N THR A 920 -11.55 -17.27 -45.24
CA THR A 920 -12.78 -16.48 -45.03
C THR A 920 -13.85 -17.35 -44.39
N VAL A 921 -14.51 -16.85 -43.34
CA VAL A 921 -15.64 -17.48 -42.66
C VAL A 921 -16.87 -16.59 -42.71
N GLU A 922 -18.05 -17.20 -42.74
CA GLU A 922 -19.33 -16.50 -42.61
C GLU A 922 -19.81 -16.61 -41.16
N LEU A 923 -20.07 -15.47 -40.54
CA LEU A 923 -20.56 -15.37 -39.17
C LEU A 923 -22.00 -14.84 -39.17
N THR A 924 -22.88 -15.34 -38.31
CA THR A 924 -24.26 -14.85 -38.20
C THR A 924 -24.55 -14.31 -36.80
N VAL A 925 -25.08 -13.08 -36.74
CA VAL A 925 -25.49 -12.43 -35.48
C VAL A 925 -26.88 -12.91 -35.08
N PRO A 926 -27.14 -13.22 -33.79
CA PRO A 926 -28.49 -13.46 -33.29
C PRO A 926 -29.49 -12.36 -33.68
N GLU A 927 -30.77 -12.73 -33.80
CA GLU A 927 -31.85 -11.78 -34.16
C GLU A 927 -32.30 -10.96 -32.95
N GLU A 928 -32.19 -11.52 -31.75
CA GLU A 928 -32.73 -10.96 -30.53
C GLU A 928 -31.88 -9.80 -29.97
N GLU A 929 -32.50 -8.62 -29.84
CA GLU A 929 -31.86 -7.43 -29.27
C GLU A 929 -31.47 -7.62 -27.80
N GLY A 930 -32.22 -8.41 -27.02
CA GLY A 930 -31.87 -8.69 -25.61
C GLY A 930 -30.54 -9.44 -25.45
N LEU A 931 -30.20 -10.30 -26.41
CA LEU A 931 -28.89 -10.97 -26.49
C LEU A 931 -27.80 -10.02 -27.01
N THR A 932 -28.15 -9.25 -28.04
CA THR A 932 -27.23 -8.34 -28.75
C THR A 932 -27.70 -6.88 -28.74
N PRO A 933 -27.69 -6.19 -27.58
CA PRO A 933 -28.06 -4.78 -27.52
C PRO A 933 -27.24 -3.94 -28.50
N SER A 934 -27.86 -2.98 -29.19
CA SER A 934 -27.12 -2.13 -30.14
C SER A 934 -25.94 -1.43 -29.45
N GLY A 935 -24.84 -1.27 -30.18
CA GLY A 935 -23.61 -0.72 -29.62
C GLY A 935 -22.34 -1.34 -30.21
N TRP A 936 -21.22 -1.05 -29.59
CA TRP A 936 -19.92 -1.56 -30.00
C TRP A 936 -19.58 -2.87 -29.29
N TYR A 937 -18.99 -3.79 -30.03
CA TYR A 937 -18.51 -5.08 -29.56
C TYR A 937 -17.09 -5.33 -30.06
N THR A 938 -16.33 -6.11 -29.32
CA THR A 938 -15.11 -6.73 -29.81
C THR A 938 -15.44 -8.10 -30.41
N LEU A 939 -15.22 -8.25 -31.71
CA LEU A 939 -15.29 -9.51 -32.45
C LEU A 939 -13.98 -10.28 -32.27
N VAL A 940 -14.09 -11.52 -31.84
CA VAL A 940 -12.99 -12.49 -31.72
C VAL A 940 -13.37 -13.78 -32.42
N VAL A 941 -12.38 -14.45 -33.02
CA VAL A 941 -12.50 -15.83 -33.50
C VAL A 941 -11.58 -16.72 -32.68
N LEU A 942 -12.00 -17.96 -32.43
CA LEU A 942 -11.24 -18.94 -31.68
C LEU A 942 -11.00 -20.17 -32.54
N ASP A 943 -9.86 -20.82 -32.33
CA ASP A 943 -9.61 -22.14 -32.89
C ASP A 943 -10.16 -23.26 -31.99
N SER A 944 -9.91 -24.50 -32.39
CA SER A 944 -10.42 -25.69 -31.69
C SER A 944 -9.82 -25.90 -30.30
N ASP A 945 -8.72 -25.21 -29.97
CA ASP A 945 -8.09 -25.27 -28.65
C ASP A 945 -8.53 -24.09 -27.76
N GLY A 946 -9.50 -23.29 -28.21
CA GLY A 946 -10.01 -22.14 -27.47
C GLY A 946 -9.06 -20.93 -27.49
N VAL A 947 -8.09 -20.87 -28.42
CA VAL A 947 -7.15 -19.75 -28.49
C VAL A 947 -7.79 -18.60 -29.27
N PRO A 948 -8.03 -17.42 -28.66
CA PRO A 948 -8.72 -16.34 -29.33
C PRO A 948 -7.78 -15.52 -30.21
N SER A 949 -8.31 -14.88 -31.24
CA SER A 949 -7.62 -13.83 -31.99
C SER A 949 -7.52 -12.54 -31.18
N PRO A 950 -6.58 -11.62 -31.50
CA PRO A 950 -6.76 -10.22 -31.15
C PRO A 950 -8.12 -9.72 -31.66
N ALA A 951 -8.80 -8.88 -30.88
CA ALA A 951 -10.15 -8.49 -31.24
C ALA A 951 -10.20 -7.40 -32.33
N ARG A 952 -11.34 -7.35 -33.03
CA ARG A 952 -11.72 -6.26 -33.94
C ARG A 952 -12.99 -5.60 -33.46
N TRP A 953 -13.03 -4.27 -33.42
CA TRP A 953 -14.24 -3.54 -33.09
C TRP A 953 -15.25 -3.63 -34.23
N VAL A 954 -16.49 -3.97 -33.89
CA VAL A 954 -17.64 -3.97 -34.78
C VAL A 954 -18.82 -3.29 -34.09
N HIS A 955 -19.64 -2.58 -34.85
CA HIS A 955 -20.85 -1.96 -34.38
C HIS A 955 -22.07 -2.80 -34.76
N VAL A 956 -22.91 -3.13 -33.79
CA VAL A 956 -24.18 -3.85 -34.00
C VAL A 956 -25.31 -2.83 -34.05
N ALA A 957 -25.95 -2.74 -35.22
CA ALA A 957 -27.07 -1.84 -35.48
C ALA A 957 -28.42 -2.37 -34.98
#